data_AF-A0A3B9EMK5-F1
#
_entry.id   AF-A0A3B9EMK5-F1
#
_cell.length_a   1.000
_cell.length_b   1.000
_cell.length_c   1.000
_cell.angle_alpha   90.00
_cell.angle_beta   90.00
_cell.angle_gamma   90.00
#
_symmetry.space_group_name_H-M   'P 1'
#
loop_
_entity.id
_entity.type
_entity.pdbx_description
1 polymer ?
#
loop_
_entity_poly.entity_id
_entity_poly.type
_entity_poly.pdbx_seq_one_letter_code
_entity_poly.pdbx_strand_id
1 'polypeptide(L)'
;MTRITSSAANTILISRFLQTQRTLHDLQTQVGTEKRAQTYSGLALSSQRLVNIENTKSNLERFNSNNTQAQLRLDIQTTAVSSIKDAVRDFRELLFQFSNADATDSEAVEQIQDDAYRSLLNIQNLLNTEADGRYIFGGGKVNEEPVNFGITSVADFQSTFDGARVSIPTTRDAHLENFSISRNSSTLNPAWLTFEQADAGTDKSRINSSVAQFSNIEVGTTIRISDTVGGVNDGVFTVDSVDPNGMWIDVRTEQLTDETTPVFATFTYPNPDDPRTTSTTNTVVVFDRRTSTITASTAGELDDIPEGTKITISGTVDNDGTYTVDSNDGTDLVVKSKRLISDGGAGSTAHTVGAGNTLTFSNATGANGEDQLIASTAGTYSSLEDGQKIKINNTNTENDGKIFTVKSVSADGTTLTLASDENVDVSTATVTTGIVSLRTEMFSFNAAERNFYFDASVVGGDQVQFTDNGANADTITLTGATFTDADGDLLPAGMQVTFTGTGANNATYTIASISADGATATLVATDTVTTETAANAVADGAGSITFADNDPSADSITLGGGFFRDAEGNNLPAGTIFSLAGTGTANDGTSFTIASVSTDGRTATLIPTDTIDDTTPTVTAGTMNAVNTLGTISAESYYNGDNISLTHRASDTRNFEFNTNAIDPAFEKAIRGMMLILQGEFGSEGGLDQNQNRIGEALFLMDDALDRTNSTPPPFGEELGSNIEELEIELGFRAVLLNDIETSNDQIIAYLESSISEVENINELDTIARLLDSQRVLEASFQTFSRVRQLSLTSFL
;
A
#
# COMPACT_ATOMS: atom_id res chain seq x y z
N MET A 1 26.42 -10.45 108.79
CA MET A 1 25.86 -10.85 107.47
C MET A 1 26.46 -9.98 106.38
N THR A 2 26.46 -10.50 105.14
CA THR A 2 26.78 -9.84 103.86
C THR A 2 28.21 -9.32 103.66
N ARG A 3 29.13 -10.21 103.27
CA ARG A 3 30.36 -9.83 102.55
C ARG A 3 29.99 -9.48 101.09
N ILE A 4 30.01 -8.19 100.78
CA ILE A 4 29.82 -7.63 99.42
C ILE A 4 30.79 -8.27 98.39
N THR A 5 31.95 -8.77 98.84
CA THR A 5 32.94 -9.48 98.00
C THR A 5 32.50 -10.86 97.49
N SER A 6 31.58 -11.56 98.18
CA SER A 6 31.06 -12.87 97.73
C SER A 6 30.00 -12.73 96.65
N SER A 7 29.12 -11.73 96.76
CA SER A 7 28.14 -11.43 95.71
C SER A 7 28.83 -10.92 94.45
N ALA A 8 29.79 -10.00 94.59
CA ALA A 8 30.54 -9.49 93.44
C ALA A 8 31.32 -10.59 92.71
N ALA A 9 31.98 -11.50 93.44
CA ALA A 9 32.69 -12.64 92.84
C ALA A 9 31.74 -13.65 92.17
N ASN A 10 30.55 -13.89 92.74
CA ASN A 10 29.53 -14.75 92.14
C ASN A 10 28.94 -14.11 90.86
N THR A 11 28.63 -12.80 90.89
CA THR A 11 28.19 -12.05 89.71
C THR A 11 29.24 -12.09 88.59
N ILE A 12 30.54 -12.00 88.92
CA ILE A 12 31.65 -12.12 87.94
C ILE A 12 31.76 -13.54 87.38
N LEU A 13 31.58 -14.58 88.20
CA LEU A 13 31.60 -15.97 87.74
C LEU A 13 30.39 -16.28 86.85
N ILE A 14 29.20 -15.81 87.21
CA ILE A 14 27.99 -15.93 86.39
C ILE A 14 28.16 -15.14 85.09
N SER A 15 28.71 -13.92 85.13
CA SER A 15 28.92 -13.13 83.90
C SER A 15 29.93 -13.80 82.96
N ARG A 16 31.02 -14.38 83.49
CA ARG A 16 31.99 -15.16 82.71
C ARG A 16 31.37 -16.43 82.14
N PHE A 17 30.60 -17.16 82.95
CA PHE A 17 29.88 -18.35 82.52
C PHE A 17 28.89 -18.05 81.38
N LEU A 18 28.06 -17.02 81.52
CA LEU A 18 27.12 -16.56 80.49
C LEU A 18 27.84 -16.01 79.25
N GLN A 19 29.08 -15.53 79.39
CA GLN A 19 29.91 -15.11 78.26
C GLN A 19 30.49 -16.33 77.52
N THR A 20 31.06 -17.30 78.23
CA THR A 20 31.55 -18.56 77.64
C THR A 20 30.43 -19.35 76.97
N GLN A 21 29.24 -19.40 77.56
CA GLN A 21 28.07 -20.05 76.95
C GLN A 21 27.65 -19.38 75.64
N ARG A 22 27.68 -18.04 75.59
CA ARG A 22 27.42 -17.28 74.35
C ARG A 22 28.50 -17.55 73.30
N THR A 23 29.78 -17.45 73.67
CA THR A 23 30.90 -17.73 72.75
C THR A 23 30.85 -19.15 72.21
N LEU A 24 30.48 -20.13 73.03
CA LEU A 24 30.33 -21.52 72.60
C LEU A 24 29.17 -21.67 71.60
N HIS A 25 28.02 -21.07 71.87
CA HIS A 25 26.88 -21.07 70.95
C HIS A 25 27.22 -20.37 69.62
N ASP A 26 27.94 -19.24 69.68
CA ASP A 26 28.39 -18.51 68.50
C ASP A 26 29.38 -19.34 67.67
N LEU A 27 30.36 -20.00 68.31
CA LEU A 27 31.30 -20.88 67.63
C LEU A 27 30.61 -22.13 67.06
N GLN A 28 29.61 -22.69 67.74
CA GLN A 28 28.78 -23.78 67.20
C GLN A 28 28.00 -23.33 65.97
N THR A 29 27.47 -22.11 65.99
CA THR A 29 26.76 -21.51 64.84
C THR A 29 27.73 -21.29 63.68
N GLN A 30 28.90 -20.71 63.94
CA GLN A 30 29.94 -20.48 62.95
C GLN A 30 30.44 -21.76 62.30
N VAL A 31 30.65 -22.83 63.08
CA VAL A 31 31.02 -24.16 62.56
C VAL A 31 29.85 -24.78 61.78
N GLY A 32 28.62 -24.63 62.26
CA GLY A 32 27.44 -25.18 61.59
C GLY A 32 27.10 -24.50 60.27
N THR A 33 27.43 -23.22 60.10
CA THR A 33 27.18 -22.48 58.86
C THR A 33 28.43 -22.23 58.03
N GLU A 34 29.61 -22.58 58.52
CA GLU A 34 30.93 -22.29 57.93
C GLU A 34 31.23 -20.80 57.70
N LYS A 35 30.44 -19.91 58.31
CA LYS A 35 30.48 -18.45 58.10
C LYS A 35 30.86 -17.73 59.39
N ARG A 36 31.69 -16.69 59.29
CA ARG A 36 32.19 -15.88 60.42
C ARG A 36 31.08 -15.11 61.13
N ALA A 37 30.05 -14.70 60.41
CA ALA A 37 28.87 -14.05 60.97
C ALA A 37 27.62 -14.37 60.14
N GLN A 38 26.46 -14.39 60.80
CA GLN A 38 25.15 -14.61 60.17
C GLN A 38 24.54 -13.34 59.56
N THR A 39 25.10 -12.18 59.89
CA THR A 39 24.59 -10.87 59.52
C THR A 39 25.75 -9.97 59.15
N TYR A 40 25.56 -9.06 58.19
CA TYR A 40 26.58 -8.08 57.80
C TYR A 40 27.07 -7.22 58.99
N SER A 41 26.20 -6.92 59.97
CA SER A 41 26.59 -6.22 61.20
C SER A 41 27.66 -6.95 62.01
N GLY A 42 27.75 -8.28 61.89
CA GLY A 42 28.80 -9.09 62.52
C GLY A 42 30.16 -9.05 61.82
N LEU A 43 30.23 -8.50 60.60
CA LEU A 43 31.46 -8.35 59.81
C LEU A 43 32.06 -6.92 59.86
N ALA A 44 31.41 -6.00 60.60
CA ALA A 44 31.87 -4.63 60.88
C ALA A 44 32.50 -3.91 59.67
N LEU A 45 33.79 -3.55 59.73
CA LEU A 45 34.51 -2.78 58.70
C LEU A 45 34.52 -3.43 57.31
N SER A 46 34.34 -4.75 57.22
CA SER A 46 34.35 -5.48 55.95
C SER A 46 32.97 -5.55 55.27
N SER A 47 31.89 -5.19 55.98
CA SER A 47 30.51 -5.28 55.46
C SER A 47 30.28 -4.42 54.21
N GLN A 48 30.73 -3.16 54.22
CA GLN A 48 30.59 -2.27 53.06
C GLN A 48 31.37 -2.78 51.84
N ARG A 49 32.58 -3.32 52.06
CA ARG A 49 33.39 -3.92 51.00
C ARG A 49 32.74 -5.18 50.45
N LEU A 50 32.21 -6.04 51.31
CA LEU A 50 31.53 -7.28 50.93
C LEU A 50 30.30 -6.99 50.06
N VAL A 51 29.42 -6.10 50.51
CA VAL A 51 28.22 -5.72 49.74
C VAL A 51 28.58 -5.14 48.38
N ASN A 52 29.63 -4.31 48.29
CA ASN A 52 30.10 -3.79 47.00
C ASN A 52 30.59 -4.91 46.09
N ILE A 53 31.37 -5.86 46.61
CA ILE A 53 31.87 -7.02 45.86
C ILE A 53 30.72 -7.91 45.37
N GLU A 54 29.74 -8.20 46.24
CA GLU A 54 28.55 -8.98 45.89
C GLU A 54 27.70 -8.30 44.81
N ASN A 55 27.48 -6.99 44.92
CA ASN A 55 26.76 -6.22 43.90
C ASN A 55 27.51 -6.22 42.56
N THR A 56 28.84 -6.02 42.57
CA THR A 56 29.66 -6.11 41.34
C THR A 56 29.58 -7.51 40.74
N LYS A 57 29.72 -8.56 41.56
CA LYS A 57 29.58 -9.95 41.11
C LYS A 57 28.22 -10.19 40.45
N SER A 58 27.13 -9.80 41.12
CA SER A 58 25.76 -9.99 40.60
C SER A 58 25.53 -9.23 39.29
N ASN A 59 26.08 -8.03 39.14
CA ASN A 59 26.03 -7.30 37.88
C ASN A 59 26.80 -8.02 36.76
N LEU A 60 27.99 -8.56 37.03
CA LEU A 60 28.78 -9.33 36.07
C LEU A 60 28.07 -10.63 35.66
N GLU A 61 27.46 -11.34 36.60
CA GLU A 61 26.65 -12.54 36.30
C GLU A 61 25.47 -12.22 35.37
N ARG A 62 24.80 -11.08 35.59
CA ARG A 62 23.73 -10.60 34.69
C ARG A 62 24.26 -10.24 33.31
N PHE A 63 25.42 -9.58 33.22
CA PHE A 63 26.06 -9.31 31.94
C PHE A 63 26.40 -10.61 31.21
N ASN A 64 27.02 -11.59 31.88
CA ASN A 64 27.34 -12.88 31.25
C ASN A 64 26.08 -13.62 30.77
N SER A 65 25.02 -13.67 31.58
CA SER A 65 23.75 -14.28 31.15
C SER A 65 23.14 -13.61 29.91
N ASN A 66 23.26 -12.28 29.78
CA ASN A 66 22.84 -11.56 28.58
C ASN A 66 23.81 -11.76 27.41
N ASN A 67 25.11 -11.87 27.69
CA ASN A 67 26.15 -12.11 26.68
C ASN A 67 26.01 -13.50 26.07
N THR A 68 25.70 -14.53 26.85
CA THR A 68 25.45 -15.88 26.31
C THR A 68 24.29 -15.88 25.30
N GLN A 69 23.23 -15.10 25.56
CA GLN A 69 22.10 -14.95 24.62
C GLN A 69 22.51 -14.18 23.36
N ALA A 70 23.26 -13.10 23.52
CA ALA A 70 23.79 -12.33 22.39
C ALA A 70 24.78 -13.15 21.55
N GLN A 71 25.59 -14.01 22.17
CA GLN A 71 26.50 -14.94 21.51
C GLN A 71 25.73 -15.94 20.67
N LEU A 72 24.70 -16.58 21.24
CA LEU A 72 23.83 -17.50 20.49
C LEU A 72 23.22 -16.80 19.26
N ARG A 73 22.75 -15.55 19.41
CA ARG A 73 22.23 -14.77 18.29
C ARG A 73 23.30 -14.50 17.24
N LEU A 74 24.52 -14.11 17.63
CA LEU A 74 25.65 -13.90 16.71
C LEU A 74 26.04 -15.19 15.98
N ASP A 75 26.03 -16.33 16.66
CA ASP A 75 26.35 -17.63 16.06
C ASP A 75 25.31 -18.03 15.01
N ILE A 76 24.02 -17.85 15.32
CA ILE A 76 22.92 -18.07 14.37
C ILE A 76 23.04 -17.11 13.18
N GLN A 77 23.29 -15.83 13.44
CA GLN A 77 23.46 -14.83 12.37
C GLN A 77 24.66 -15.16 11.47
N THR A 78 25.81 -15.53 12.05
CA THR A 78 27.01 -15.95 11.31
C THR A 78 26.72 -17.17 10.44
N THR A 79 26.01 -18.17 10.98
CA THR A 79 25.63 -19.38 10.23
C THR A 79 24.70 -19.05 9.07
N ALA A 80 23.71 -18.18 9.29
CA ALA A 80 22.78 -17.74 8.26
C ALA A 80 23.50 -16.95 7.15
N VAL A 81 24.36 -16.00 7.51
CA VAL A 81 25.15 -15.22 6.54
C VAL A 81 26.11 -16.11 5.73
N SER A 82 26.77 -17.07 6.36
CA SER A 82 27.60 -18.05 5.66
C SER A 82 26.79 -18.92 4.70
N SER A 83 25.57 -19.32 5.08
CA SER A 83 24.68 -20.09 4.20
C SER A 83 24.16 -19.22 3.03
N ILE A 84 23.92 -17.94 3.25
CA ILE A 84 23.58 -16.98 2.19
C ILE A 84 24.75 -16.83 1.22
N LYS A 85 25.98 -16.71 1.74
CA LYS A 85 27.20 -16.65 0.93
C LYS A 85 27.30 -17.84 -0.02
N ASP A 86 27.08 -19.04 0.52
CA ASP A 86 27.13 -20.28 -0.26
C ASP A 86 26.03 -20.29 -1.32
N ALA A 87 24.78 -19.93 -0.97
CA ALA A 87 23.69 -19.84 -1.95
C ALA A 87 23.97 -18.84 -3.09
N VAL A 88 24.50 -17.66 -2.76
CA VAL A 88 24.88 -16.64 -3.77
C VAL A 88 26.03 -17.13 -4.64
N ARG A 89 27.05 -17.76 -4.03
CA ARG A 89 28.20 -18.30 -4.74
C ARG A 89 27.81 -19.44 -5.68
N ASP A 90 26.97 -20.36 -5.23
CA ASP A 90 26.51 -21.50 -6.00
C ASP A 90 25.70 -21.03 -7.23
N PHE A 91 24.74 -20.12 -7.04
CA PHE A 91 23.99 -19.56 -8.17
C PHE A 91 24.88 -18.76 -9.12
N ARG A 92 25.80 -17.95 -8.60
CA ARG A 92 26.79 -17.23 -9.42
C ARG A 92 27.61 -18.20 -10.28
N GLU A 93 28.02 -19.34 -9.73
CA GLU A 93 28.74 -20.37 -10.48
C GLU A 93 27.86 -20.96 -11.59
N LEU A 94 26.59 -21.26 -11.31
CA LEU A 94 25.63 -21.71 -12.32
C LEU A 94 25.43 -20.66 -13.43
N LEU A 95 25.27 -19.39 -13.06
CA LEU A 95 25.09 -18.29 -14.00
C LEU A 95 26.34 -18.06 -14.86
N PHE A 96 27.53 -18.20 -14.29
CA PHE A 96 28.78 -18.13 -15.03
C PHE A 96 28.96 -19.32 -15.98
N GLN A 97 28.52 -20.52 -15.61
CA GLN A 97 28.50 -21.66 -16.53
C GLN A 97 27.50 -21.43 -17.68
N PHE A 98 26.31 -20.93 -17.36
CA PHE A 98 25.29 -20.53 -18.34
C PHE A 98 25.80 -19.45 -19.29
N SER A 99 26.53 -18.44 -18.80
CA SER A 99 27.09 -17.37 -19.63
C SER A 99 28.13 -17.85 -20.65
N ASN A 100 28.71 -19.04 -20.44
CA ASN A 100 29.63 -19.68 -21.38
C ASN A 100 28.95 -20.71 -22.30
N ALA A 101 27.65 -20.98 -22.07
CA ALA A 101 26.81 -21.85 -22.88
C ALA A 101 26.03 -21.05 -23.94
N ASP A 102 25.15 -21.73 -24.68
CA ASP A 102 24.24 -21.07 -25.63
C ASP A 102 23.06 -20.47 -24.85
N ALA A 103 23.11 -19.17 -24.59
CA ALA A 103 22.08 -18.43 -23.86
C ALA A 103 20.76 -18.27 -24.66
N THR A 104 20.68 -18.82 -25.87
CA THR A 104 19.45 -18.87 -26.69
C THR A 104 18.74 -20.22 -26.63
N ASP A 105 19.28 -21.18 -25.89
CA ASP A 105 18.65 -22.48 -25.68
C ASP A 105 17.54 -22.42 -24.63
N SER A 106 16.32 -22.79 -25.02
CA SER A 106 15.12 -22.68 -24.17
C SER A 106 15.23 -23.46 -22.86
N GLU A 107 15.75 -24.69 -22.92
CA GLU A 107 15.89 -25.55 -21.73
C GLU A 107 16.94 -24.97 -20.77
N ALA A 108 18.05 -24.45 -21.31
CA ALA A 108 19.06 -23.77 -20.50
C ALA A 108 18.54 -22.49 -19.83
N VAL A 109 17.74 -21.67 -20.53
CA VAL A 109 17.13 -20.44 -19.97
C VAL A 109 16.14 -20.78 -18.86
N GLU A 110 15.23 -21.73 -19.10
CA GLU A 110 14.26 -22.16 -18.11
C GLU A 110 14.97 -22.68 -16.85
N GLN A 111 16.00 -23.52 -17.02
CA GLN A 111 16.76 -24.09 -15.91
C GLN A 111 17.48 -23.02 -15.07
N ILE A 112 18.14 -22.03 -15.68
CA ILE A 112 18.84 -20.98 -14.91
C ILE A 112 17.85 -20.07 -14.17
N GLN A 113 16.66 -19.81 -14.74
CA GLN A 113 15.59 -19.07 -14.06
C GLN A 113 15.02 -19.86 -12.88
N ASP A 114 14.82 -21.16 -13.05
CA ASP A 114 14.39 -22.07 -11.97
C ASP A 114 15.42 -22.11 -10.82
N ASP A 115 16.71 -22.12 -11.15
CA ASP A 115 17.79 -22.09 -10.16
C ASP A 115 17.88 -20.74 -9.45
N ALA A 116 17.59 -19.63 -10.15
CA ALA A 116 17.49 -18.29 -9.55
C ALA A 116 16.34 -18.23 -8.54
N TYR A 117 15.17 -18.75 -8.93
CA TYR A 117 13.98 -18.82 -8.08
C TYR A 117 14.25 -19.64 -6.80
N ARG A 118 14.84 -20.83 -6.93
CA ARG A 118 15.18 -21.68 -5.77
C ARG A 118 16.21 -21.01 -4.84
N SER A 119 17.18 -20.31 -5.42
CA SER A 119 18.20 -19.58 -4.66
C SER A 119 17.61 -18.40 -3.90
N LEU A 120 16.70 -17.63 -4.52
CA LEU A 120 15.94 -16.56 -3.86
C LEU A 120 15.12 -17.10 -2.69
N LEU A 121 14.36 -18.19 -2.88
CA LEU A 121 13.60 -18.80 -1.77
C LEU A 121 14.48 -19.26 -0.62
N ASN A 122 15.66 -19.82 -0.92
CA ASN A 122 16.63 -20.19 0.12
C ASN A 122 17.11 -18.95 0.89
N ILE A 123 17.48 -17.88 0.19
CA ILE A 123 17.90 -16.62 0.81
C ILE A 123 16.78 -16.00 1.64
N GLN A 124 15.53 -16.00 1.16
CA GLN A 124 14.37 -15.53 1.92
C GLN A 124 14.24 -16.29 3.26
N ASN A 125 14.31 -17.62 3.22
CA ASN A 125 14.23 -18.45 4.42
C ASN A 125 15.38 -18.16 5.40
N LEU A 126 16.60 -17.93 4.90
CA LEU A 126 17.76 -17.60 5.73
C LEU A 126 17.64 -16.21 6.34
N LEU A 127 17.18 -15.21 5.58
CA LEU A 127 16.95 -13.84 6.08
C LEU A 127 15.74 -13.75 7.02
N ASN A 128 14.83 -14.72 6.98
CA ASN A 128 13.75 -14.90 7.94
C ASN A 128 14.12 -15.84 9.10
N THR A 129 15.41 -16.04 9.39
CA THR A 129 15.83 -16.86 10.54
C THR A 129 15.42 -16.22 11.87
N GLU A 130 14.86 -17.04 12.75
CA GLU A 130 14.46 -16.66 14.11
C GLU A 130 15.46 -17.12 15.18
N ALA A 131 15.62 -16.31 16.22
CA ALA A 131 16.26 -16.69 17.48
C ALA A 131 15.36 -16.28 18.65
N ASP A 132 14.95 -17.23 19.49
CA ASP A 132 14.04 -17.00 20.63
C ASP A 132 12.68 -16.37 20.23
N GLY A 133 12.12 -16.80 19.09
CA GLY A 133 10.85 -16.28 18.54
C GLY A 133 10.93 -14.85 18.02
N ARG A 134 12.13 -14.38 17.70
CA ARG A 134 12.41 -13.04 17.15
C ARG A 134 13.25 -13.14 15.89
N TYR A 135 12.83 -12.45 14.83
CA TYR A 135 13.61 -12.38 13.61
C TYR A 135 14.90 -11.58 13.82
N ILE A 136 16.02 -12.12 13.33
CA ILE A 136 17.33 -11.55 13.63
C ILE A 136 17.77 -10.45 12.64
N PHE A 137 17.20 -10.44 11.43
CA PHE A 137 17.55 -9.53 10.33
C PHE A 137 16.52 -8.42 10.06
N GLY A 138 15.48 -8.29 10.89
CA GLY A 138 14.41 -7.26 10.74
C GLY A 138 14.68 -5.92 11.42
N GLY A 139 15.87 -5.73 12.01
CA GLY A 139 16.18 -4.56 12.83
C GLY A 139 15.38 -4.55 14.14
N GLY A 140 14.64 -3.47 14.38
CA GLY A 140 13.72 -3.29 15.51
C GLY A 140 12.40 -4.06 15.36
N LYS A 141 11.99 -4.38 14.13
CA LYS A 141 10.81 -5.21 13.84
C LYS A 141 11.16 -6.70 13.96
N VAL A 142 11.03 -7.21 15.18
CA VAL A 142 11.40 -8.59 15.51
C VAL A 142 10.25 -9.60 15.44
N ASN A 143 9.00 -9.16 15.30
CA ASN A 143 7.80 -10.01 15.34
C ASN A 143 7.12 -10.17 13.97
N GLU A 144 7.78 -9.75 12.90
CA GLU A 144 7.27 -9.77 11.52
C GLU A 144 8.39 -10.29 10.60
N GLU A 145 8.05 -11.10 9.60
CA GLU A 145 9.01 -11.65 8.65
C GLU A 145 9.78 -10.52 7.95
N PRO A 146 11.11 -10.42 8.10
CA PRO A 146 11.90 -9.32 7.55
C PRO A 146 11.87 -9.24 6.03
N VAL A 147 11.77 -10.38 5.35
CA VAL A 147 11.87 -10.48 3.89
C VAL A 147 10.68 -11.23 3.32
N ASN A 148 10.07 -10.65 2.30
CA ASN A 148 9.10 -11.34 1.46
C ASN A 148 9.27 -10.88 0.01
N PHE A 149 9.61 -11.79 -0.89
CA PHE A 149 9.74 -11.47 -2.32
C PHE A 149 8.40 -11.51 -3.07
N GLY A 150 7.32 -12.04 -2.47
CA GLY A 150 6.02 -12.18 -3.13
C GLY A 150 6.03 -13.18 -4.30
N ILE A 151 7.02 -14.08 -4.37
CA ILE A 151 7.21 -15.00 -5.49
C ILE A 151 6.62 -16.38 -5.16
N THR A 152 5.61 -16.80 -5.91
CA THR A 152 4.97 -18.12 -5.78
C THR A 152 5.42 -19.12 -6.85
N SER A 153 5.78 -18.63 -8.03
CA SER A 153 6.36 -19.40 -9.12
C SER A 153 7.12 -18.47 -10.08
N VAL A 154 7.94 -19.04 -10.97
CA VAL A 154 8.61 -18.29 -12.05
C VAL A 154 7.57 -17.63 -12.96
N ALA A 155 6.51 -18.35 -13.33
CA ALA A 155 5.45 -17.82 -14.19
C ALA A 155 4.69 -16.65 -13.53
N ASP A 156 4.35 -16.76 -12.25
CA ASP A 156 3.68 -15.67 -11.51
C ASP A 156 4.57 -14.42 -11.44
N PHE A 157 5.88 -14.62 -11.21
CA PHE A 157 6.85 -13.52 -11.22
C PHE A 157 6.91 -12.85 -12.59
N GLN A 158 7.07 -13.62 -13.66
CA GLN A 158 7.19 -13.13 -15.04
C GLN A 158 5.90 -12.49 -15.55
N SER A 159 4.73 -12.87 -15.01
CA SER A 159 3.46 -12.20 -15.31
C SER A 159 3.41 -10.76 -14.80
N THR A 160 4.16 -10.47 -13.74
CA THR A 160 4.33 -9.11 -13.19
C THR A 160 5.53 -8.42 -13.82
N PHE A 161 6.68 -9.09 -13.85
CA PHE A 161 7.96 -8.60 -14.38
C PHE A 161 8.26 -9.28 -15.71
N ASP A 162 7.66 -8.76 -16.77
CA ASP A 162 7.89 -9.26 -18.13
C ASP A 162 9.29 -8.93 -18.66
N GLY A 163 10.03 -8.06 -17.97
CA GLY A 163 11.40 -7.67 -18.32
C GLY A 163 11.50 -6.67 -19.48
N ALA A 164 10.38 -6.23 -20.02
CA ALA A 164 10.27 -5.27 -21.11
C ALA A 164 9.56 -3.99 -20.61
N ARG A 165 8.26 -4.08 -20.37
CA ARG A 165 7.42 -2.98 -19.89
C ARG A 165 7.57 -2.80 -18.38
N VAL A 166 7.52 -3.92 -17.67
CA VAL A 166 7.70 -3.97 -16.22
C VAL A 166 8.98 -4.75 -15.94
N SER A 167 10.01 -4.02 -15.58
CA SER A 167 11.31 -4.58 -15.21
C SER A 167 11.52 -4.48 -13.70
N ILE A 168 12.33 -5.41 -13.17
CA ILE A 168 12.88 -5.29 -11.82
C ILE A 168 13.67 -3.99 -11.72
N PRO A 169 13.52 -3.23 -10.62
CA PRO A 169 14.30 -2.02 -10.41
C PRO A 169 15.80 -2.32 -10.48
N THR A 170 16.50 -1.57 -11.33
CA THR A 170 17.92 -1.81 -11.60
C THR A 170 18.83 -1.10 -10.60
N THR A 171 18.35 -0.09 -9.90
CA THR A 171 19.08 0.60 -8.82
C THR A 171 18.59 0.14 -7.46
N ARG A 172 19.46 0.24 -6.47
CA ARG A 172 19.13 -0.10 -5.08
C ARG A 172 17.99 0.77 -4.54
N ASP A 173 18.05 2.08 -4.76
CA ASP A 173 17.08 3.01 -4.16
C ASP A 173 15.67 2.70 -4.69
N ALA A 174 15.52 2.49 -6.01
CA ALA A 174 14.27 2.07 -6.63
C ALA A 174 13.80 0.66 -6.19
N HIS A 175 14.72 -0.27 -5.91
CA HIS A 175 14.40 -1.62 -5.43
C HIS A 175 13.93 -1.64 -3.97
N LEU A 176 14.27 -0.61 -3.20
CA LEU A 176 13.94 -0.48 -1.78
C LEU A 176 12.83 0.53 -1.50
N GLU A 177 12.25 1.13 -2.54
CA GLU A 177 11.09 2.01 -2.41
C GLU A 177 9.94 1.30 -1.71
N ASN A 178 9.37 1.98 -0.72
CA ASN A 178 8.24 1.48 0.05
C ASN A 178 7.35 2.65 0.45
N PHE A 179 6.29 2.87 -0.32
CA PHE A 179 5.35 3.95 -0.09
C PHE A 179 3.95 3.56 -0.54
N SER A 180 2.97 4.28 -0.02
CA SER A 180 1.60 4.27 -0.50
C SER A 180 1.06 5.70 -0.43
N ILE A 181 0.71 6.24 -1.59
CA ILE A 181 0.12 7.57 -1.74
C ILE A 181 -1.30 7.34 -2.25
N SER A 182 -2.30 7.74 -1.47
CA SER A 182 -3.73 7.61 -1.82
C SER A 182 -4.47 8.94 -1.78
N ARG A 183 -3.76 10.04 -1.48
CA ARG A 183 -4.30 11.39 -1.31
C ARG A 183 -3.25 12.43 -1.68
N ASN A 184 -3.71 13.60 -2.09
CA ASN A 184 -2.86 14.78 -2.26
C ASN A 184 -2.13 15.12 -0.95
N SER A 185 -0.81 15.23 -0.98
CA SER A 185 0.01 15.45 0.22
C SER A 185 -0.20 16.80 0.91
N SER A 186 -0.73 17.82 0.21
CA SER A 186 -0.98 19.15 0.77
C SER A 186 -2.42 19.35 1.21
N THR A 187 -3.39 18.85 0.44
CA THR A 187 -4.82 19.10 0.69
C THR A 187 -5.53 17.91 1.33
N LEU A 188 -4.89 16.74 1.38
CA LEU A 188 -5.47 15.46 1.81
C LEU A 188 -6.68 15.00 0.96
N ASN A 189 -6.87 15.58 -0.23
CA ASN A 189 -7.91 15.20 -1.17
C ASN A 189 -7.64 13.78 -1.71
N PRO A 190 -8.55 12.80 -1.56
CA PRO A 190 -8.44 11.47 -2.16
C PRO A 190 -8.62 11.48 -3.68
N ALA A 191 -9.19 12.53 -4.26
CA ALA A 191 -9.13 12.77 -5.70
C ALA A 191 -7.89 13.62 -6.01
N TRP A 192 -6.81 13.00 -6.49
CA TRP A 192 -5.51 13.67 -6.61
C TRP A 192 -4.73 13.34 -7.87
N LEU A 193 -5.17 12.35 -8.65
CA LEU A 193 -4.52 11.92 -9.88
C LEU A 193 -5.24 12.50 -11.11
N THR A 194 -4.49 12.69 -12.19
CA THR A 194 -5.02 12.64 -13.55
C THR A 194 -4.09 11.80 -14.40
N PHE A 195 -4.67 11.07 -15.34
CA PHE A 195 -3.99 10.14 -16.22
C PHE A 195 -4.03 10.66 -17.64
N GLU A 196 -2.86 10.71 -18.26
CA GLU A 196 -2.70 11.15 -19.63
C GLU A 196 -1.91 10.07 -20.38
N GLN A 197 -2.40 9.70 -21.57
CA GLN A 197 -1.54 9.00 -22.51
C GLN A 197 -0.55 10.02 -23.05
N ALA A 198 0.75 9.76 -22.94
CA ALA A 198 1.74 10.66 -23.50
C ALA A 198 1.77 10.51 -25.04
N ASP A 199 2.36 11.52 -25.71
CA ASP A 199 2.42 11.68 -27.16
C ASP A 199 2.65 10.37 -27.92
N ALA A 200 1.92 10.21 -29.03
CA ALA A 200 2.01 9.12 -30.00
C ALA A 200 3.46 8.61 -30.20
N GLY A 201 3.67 7.30 -30.08
CA GLY A 201 4.95 6.63 -30.39
C GLY A 201 6.04 6.72 -29.32
N THR A 202 5.72 7.11 -28.07
CA THR A 202 6.73 7.24 -26.99
C THR A 202 6.79 6.07 -26.00
N ASP A 203 5.90 5.06 -26.11
CA ASP A 203 5.78 3.93 -25.16
C ASP A 203 5.68 4.37 -23.70
N LYS A 204 5.03 5.52 -23.49
CA LYS A 204 4.89 6.15 -22.16
C LYS A 204 3.48 6.65 -21.93
N SER A 205 3.09 6.65 -20.66
CA SER A 205 1.91 7.37 -20.18
C SER A 205 2.30 8.22 -18.98
N ARG A 206 1.59 9.32 -18.78
CA ARG A 206 1.86 10.30 -17.73
C ARG A 206 0.83 10.22 -16.62
N ILE A 207 1.32 10.33 -15.41
CA ILE A 207 0.52 10.48 -14.21
C ILE A 207 0.83 11.85 -13.62
N ASN A 208 -0.19 12.68 -13.49
CA ASN A 208 -0.04 14.04 -13.01
C ASN A 208 -0.60 14.21 -11.60
N SER A 209 -0.05 15.20 -10.90
CA SER A 209 -0.52 15.73 -9.63
C SER A 209 -0.56 17.25 -9.66
N SER A 210 -1.46 17.83 -8.86
CA SER A 210 -1.50 19.26 -8.59
C SER A 210 -0.41 19.76 -7.63
N VAL A 211 0.38 18.85 -7.02
CA VAL A 211 1.48 19.17 -6.09
C VAL A 211 2.74 18.33 -6.36
N ALA A 212 3.87 18.78 -5.84
CA ALA A 212 5.18 18.15 -5.96
C ALA A 212 5.35 16.86 -5.13
N GLN A 213 4.42 15.90 -5.22
CA GLN A 213 4.46 14.70 -4.36
C GLN A 213 5.26 13.54 -4.93
N PHE A 214 5.65 13.59 -6.20
CA PHE A 214 6.47 12.56 -6.82
C PHE A 214 7.98 12.86 -6.70
N SER A 215 8.38 13.95 -6.03
CA SER A 215 9.79 14.38 -5.95
C SER A 215 10.74 13.36 -5.32
N ASN A 216 10.23 12.41 -4.54
CA ASN A 216 11.04 11.40 -3.86
C ASN A 216 10.92 10.01 -4.49
N ILE A 217 10.24 9.88 -5.63
CA ILE A 217 10.17 8.61 -6.35
C ILE A 217 11.41 8.49 -7.23
N GLU A 218 12.12 7.37 -7.11
CA GLU A 218 13.27 7.09 -7.95
C GLU A 218 12.87 6.57 -9.34
N VAL A 219 13.65 6.93 -10.37
CA VAL A 219 13.48 6.38 -11.73
C VAL A 219 13.83 4.89 -11.74
N GLY A 220 13.04 4.09 -12.44
CA GLY A 220 13.16 2.62 -12.48
C GLY A 220 12.35 1.91 -11.39
N THR A 221 11.72 2.65 -10.47
CA THR A 221 10.83 2.08 -9.45
C THR A 221 9.65 1.37 -10.11
N THR A 222 9.32 0.18 -9.62
CA THR A 222 8.08 -0.52 -9.97
C THR A 222 6.97 -0.02 -9.07
N ILE A 223 5.94 0.59 -9.66
CA ILE A 223 4.79 1.09 -8.94
C ILE A 223 3.54 0.29 -9.30
N ARG A 224 2.61 0.21 -8.34
CA ARG A 224 1.26 -0.29 -8.51
C ARG A 224 0.27 0.87 -8.43
N ILE A 225 -0.64 0.92 -9.40
CA ILE A 225 -1.81 1.77 -9.41
C ILE A 225 -3.02 0.90 -9.05
N SER A 226 -3.84 1.36 -8.13
CA SER A 226 -5.03 0.66 -7.65
C SER A 226 -6.12 1.63 -7.23
N ASP A 227 -7.36 1.13 -7.05
CA ASP A 227 -8.50 1.91 -6.57
C ASP A 227 -8.86 3.10 -7.47
N THR A 228 -8.55 3.00 -8.77
CA THR A 228 -8.97 4.02 -9.74
C THR A 228 -10.47 3.86 -10.07
N VAL A 229 -11.11 4.95 -10.50
CA VAL A 229 -12.51 4.95 -10.94
C VAL A 229 -12.69 3.92 -12.06
N GLY A 230 -13.58 2.94 -11.85
CA GLY A 230 -13.80 1.82 -12.76
C GLY A 230 -12.65 0.81 -12.89
N GLY A 231 -11.55 0.98 -12.13
CA GLY A 231 -10.36 0.13 -12.20
C GLY A 231 -9.61 0.20 -13.54
N VAL A 232 -9.93 1.19 -14.38
CA VAL A 232 -9.48 1.25 -15.79
C VAL A 232 -7.96 1.44 -15.89
N ASN A 233 -7.37 2.13 -14.92
CA ASN A 233 -5.93 2.43 -14.86
C ASN A 233 -5.17 1.59 -13.83
N ASP A 234 -5.84 0.63 -13.20
CA ASP A 234 -5.21 -0.25 -12.22
C ASP A 234 -4.17 -1.16 -12.90
N GLY A 235 -3.00 -1.30 -12.28
CA GLY A 235 -1.92 -2.05 -12.90
C GLY A 235 -0.58 -1.89 -12.20
N VAL A 236 0.43 -2.52 -12.79
CA VAL A 236 1.83 -2.43 -12.36
C VAL A 236 2.63 -1.84 -13.52
N PHE A 237 3.47 -0.87 -13.23
CA PHE A 237 4.22 -0.09 -14.21
C PHE A 237 5.62 0.22 -13.69
N THR A 238 6.59 0.39 -14.59
CA THR A 238 7.92 0.91 -14.26
C THR A 238 7.97 2.41 -14.52
N VAL A 239 8.44 3.18 -13.54
CA VAL A 239 8.66 4.62 -13.66
C VAL A 239 9.84 4.87 -14.60
N ASP A 240 9.58 5.58 -15.69
CA ASP A 240 10.59 5.91 -16.70
C ASP A 240 11.24 7.28 -16.44
N SER A 241 10.45 8.27 -16.02
CA SER A 241 10.98 9.57 -15.65
C SER A 241 10.11 10.26 -14.60
N VAL A 242 10.74 11.16 -13.85
CA VAL A 242 10.09 11.96 -12.81
C VAL A 242 10.36 13.42 -13.11
N ASP A 243 9.31 14.24 -13.02
CA ASP A 243 9.42 15.68 -13.17
C ASP A 243 10.42 16.27 -12.15
N PRO A 244 11.32 17.18 -12.54
CA PRO A 244 12.23 17.84 -11.60
C PRO A 244 11.52 18.62 -10.49
N ASN A 245 10.25 19.03 -10.68
CA ASN A 245 9.42 19.65 -9.63
C ASN A 245 8.46 18.65 -8.96
N GLY A 246 8.54 17.36 -9.28
CA GLY A 246 7.73 16.28 -8.70
C GLY A 246 6.24 16.34 -9.00
N MET A 247 5.81 17.09 -10.02
CA MET A 247 4.39 17.25 -10.35
C MET A 247 3.84 16.12 -11.22
N TRP A 248 4.69 15.41 -11.95
CA TRP A 248 4.28 14.28 -12.79
C TRP A 248 5.37 13.21 -12.85
N ILE A 249 4.95 11.99 -13.21
CA ILE A 249 5.83 10.88 -13.58
C ILE A 249 5.38 10.31 -14.92
N ASP A 250 6.34 9.90 -15.74
CA ASP A 250 6.07 9.09 -16.92
C ASP A 250 6.35 7.63 -16.57
N VAL A 251 5.41 6.76 -16.91
CA VAL A 251 5.51 5.31 -16.73
C VAL A 251 5.63 4.62 -18.08
N ARG A 252 6.37 3.51 -18.13
CA ARG A 252 6.49 2.69 -19.33
C ARG A 252 5.17 2.01 -19.65
N THR A 253 4.77 2.11 -20.91
CA THR A 253 3.54 1.53 -21.45
C THR A 253 3.81 0.99 -22.85
N GLU A 254 2.99 0.06 -23.34
CA GLU A 254 3.08 -0.43 -24.73
C GLU A 254 1.78 -0.04 -25.43
N GLN A 255 1.87 0.76 -26.50
CA GLN A 255 0.71 1.22 -27.26
C GLN A 255 1.05 1.50 -28.72
N LEU A 256 0.14 1.12 -29.63
CA LEU A 256 0.17 1.59 -31.02
C LEU A 256 -0.26 3.07 -31.09
N THR A 257 0.00 3.72 -32.21
CA THR A 257 -0.58 5.00 -32.61
C THR A 257 -1.55 4.78 -33.77
N ASP A 258 -2.68 5.51 -33.78
CA ASP A 258 -3.63 5.45 -34.88
C ASP A 258 -3.01 5.94 -36.19
N GLU A 259 -2.91 5.06 -37.18
CA GLU A 259 -2.53 5.41 -38.56
C GLU A 259 -3.62 4.89 -39.50
N THR A 260 -4.72 5.65 -39.59
CA THR A 260 -5.93 5.25 -40.33
C THR A 260 -5.74 5.23 -41.86
N THR A 261 -4.64 5.79 -42.36
CA THR A 261 -4.26 5.68 -43.78
C THR A 261 -3.33 4.48 -43.95
N PRO A 262 -3.60 3.54 -44.87
CA PRO A 262 -2.74 2.38 -45.05
C PRO A 262 -1.29 2.79 -45.33
N VAL A 263 -0.36 2.25 -44.54
CA VAL A 263 1.09 2.51 -44.63
C VAL A 263 1.85 1.23 -44.94
N PHE A 264 3.01 1.35 -45.56
CA PHE A 264 3.87 0.19 -45.81
C PHE A 264 4.73 -0.08 -44.57
N ALA A 265 4.57 -1.24 -43.96
CA ALA A 265 5.31 -1.65 -42.77
C ALA A 265 6.16 -2.90 -43.03
N THR A 266 7.32 -2.95 -42.38
CA THR A 266 8.25 -4.07 -42.35
C THR A 266 8.25 -4.68 -40.95
N PHE A 267 7.82 -5.93 -40.83
CA PHE A 267 7.79 -6.71 -39.60
C PHE A 267 9.00 -7.64 -39.56
N THR A 268 9.85 -7.51 -38.55
CA THR A 268 10.98 -8.42 -38.30
C THR A 268 10.74 -9.19 -37.01
N TYR A 269 10.89 -10.51 -37.03
CA TYR A 269 10.58 -11.35 -35.88
C TYR A 269 11.47 -12.60 -35.85
N PRO A 270 11.66 -13.27 -34.70
CA PRO A 270 12.39 -14.53 -34.63
C PRO A 270 11.77 -15.56 -35.58
N ASN A 271 12.61 -16.26 -36.33
CA ASN A 271 12.14 -17.29 -37.25
C ASN A 271 11.51 -18.44 -36.44
N PRO A 272 10.25 -18.84 -36.73
CA PRO A 272 9.55 -19.88 -35.98
C PRO A 272 10.25 -21.24 -36.01
N ASP A 273 11.02 -21.52 -37.07
CA ASP A 273 11.76 -22.78 -37.23
C ASP A 273 13.16 -22.73 -36.58
N ASP A 274 13.75 -21.54 -36.42
CA ASP A 274 15.05 -21.33 -35.78
C ASP A 274 15.13 -19.91 -35.17
N PRO A 275 14.80 -19.74 -33.88
CA PRO A 275 14.65 -18.43 -33.24
C PRO A 275 15.97 -17.63 -33.14
N ARG A 276 17.11 -18.24 -33.49
CA ARG A 276 18.42 -17.56 -33.60
C ARG A 276 18.55 -16.74 -34.88
N THR A 277 17.63 -16.92 -35.83
CA THR A 277 17.57 -16.19 -37.09
C THR A 277 16.32 -15.32 -37.14
N THR A 278 16.34 -14.25 -37.94
CA THR A 278 15.20 -13.36 -38.10
C THR A 278 14.46 -13.63 -39.41
N SER A 279 13.14 -13.66 -39.33
CA SER A 279 12.22 -13.62 -40.46
C SER A 279 11.73 -12.19 -40.69
N THR A 280 11.29 -11.90 -41.92
CA THR A 280 10.77 -10.57 -42.28
C THR A 280 9.53 -10.69 -43.16
N THR A 281 8.47 -9.99 -42.77
CA THR A 281 7.21 -9.86 -43.51
C THR A 281 6.99 -8.40 -43.87
N ASN A 282 6.62 -8.11 -45.11
CA ASN A 282 6.37 -6.74 -45.57
C ASN A 282 4.96 -6.65 -46.15
N THR A 283 4.15 -5.72 -45.66
CA THR A 283 2.76 -5.56 -46.09
C THR A 283 2.30 -4.12 -45.86
N VAL A 284 1.19 -3.75 -46.50
CA VAL A 284 0.51 -2.47 -46.25
C VAL A 284 -0.53 -2.68 -45.16
N VAL A 285 -0.43 -1.94 -44.06
CA VAL A 285 -1.27 -2.11 -42.87
C VAL A 285 -1.91 -0.80 -42.42
N VAL A 286 -2.96 -0.91 -41.62
CA VAL A 286 -3.58 0.17 -40.86
C VAL A 286 -3.39 -0.15 -39.38
N PHE A 287 -3.04 0.87 -38.60
CA PHE A 287 -2.89 0.73 -37.15
C PHE A 287 -4.11 1.33 -36.45
N ASP A 288 -4.82 0.51 -35.66
CA ASP A 288 -5.87 0.95 -34.73
C ASP A 288 -5.30 0.86 -33.32
N ARG A 289 -4.98 2.03 -32.74
CA ARG A 289 -4.47 2.13 -31.36
C ARG A 289 -5.46 1.59 -30.36
N ARG A 290 -6.74 1.89 -30.55
CA ARG A 290 -7.80 1.56 -29.59
C ARG A 290 -7.95 0.07 -29.41
N THR A 291 -7.97 -0.71 -30.50
CA THR A 291 -8.02 -2.18 -30.41
C THR A 291 -6.64 -2.83 -30.34
N SER A 292 -5.57 -2.03 -30.39
CA SER A 292 -4.19 -2.53 -30.48
C SER A 292 -4.00 -3.48 -31.66
N THR A 293 -4.70 -3.20 -32.77
CA THR A 293 -4.76 -4.08 -33.94
C THR A 293 -4.02 -3.45 -35.12
N ILE A 294 -3.27 -4.30 -35.80
CA ILE A 294 -2.60 -4.01 -37.06
C ILE A 294 -3.34 -4.82 -38.12
N THR A 295 -4.08 -4.13 -38.98
CA THR A 295 -4.89 -4.75 -40.03
C THR A 295 -4.17 -4.68 -41.37
N ALA A 296 -3.84 -5.83 -41.95
CA ALA A 296 -3.31 -5.93 -43.30
C ALA A 296 -4.35 -5.54 -44.36
N SER A 297 -3.89 -4.82 -45.38
CA SER A 297 -4.74 -4.39 -46.49
C SER A 297 -5.22 -5.56 -47.36
N THR A 298 -4.50 -6.68 -47.33
CA THR A 298 -4.85 -7.93 -47.99
C THR A 298 -4.87 -9.05 -46.95
N ALA A 299 -5.96 -9.83 -46.92
CA ALA A 299 -6.11 -10.94 -45.98
C ALA A 299 -5.01 -12.01 -46.15
N GLY A 300 -4.47 -12.49 -45.03
CA GLY A 300 -3.45 -13.54 -44.95
C GLY A 300 -2.01 -13.04 -45.11
N GLU A 301 -1.77 -11.73 -45.27
CA GLU A 301 -0.39 -11.20 -45.41
C GLU A 301 0.40 -11.21 -44.09
N LEU A 302 -0.24 -11.45 -42.94
CA LEU A 302 0.41 -11.56 -41.63
C LEU A 302 0.47 -13.01 -41.10
N ASP A 303 0.00 -14.02 -41.85
CA ASP A 303 -0.10 -15.44 -41.40
C ASP A 303 1.23 -16.01 -40.88
N ASP A 304 2.35 -15.55 -41.42
CA ASP A 304 3.68 -16.06 -41.10
C ASP A 304 4.20 -15.58 -39.73
N ILE A 305 3.48 -14.69 -39.03
CA ILE A 305 3.85 -14.16 -37.72
C ILE A 305 3.12 -14.93 -36.61
N PRO A 306 3.78 -15.75 -35.79
CA PRO A 306 3.10 -16.52 -34.75
C PRO A 306 2.65 -15.66 -33.56
N GLU A 307 1.57 -16.07 -32.91
CA GLU A 307 1.13 -15.52 -31.62
C GLU A 307 2.22 -15.66 -30.55
N GLY A 308 2.34 -14.68 -29.65
CA GLY A 308 3.35 -14.63 -28.61
C GLY A 308 4.74 -14.16 -29.06
N THR A 309 4.99 -13.99 -30.36
CA THR A 309 6.31 -13.57 -30.86
C THR A 309 6.54 -12.06 -30.76
N LYS A 310 7.81 -11.66 -30.62
CA LYS A 310 8.27 -10.27 -30.73
C LYS A 310 8.34 -9.84 -32.19
N ILE A 311 7.62 -8.79 -32.55
CA ILE A 311 7.70 -8.14 -33.86
C ILE A 311 8.34 -6.77 -33.73
N THR A 312 9.39 -6.51 -34.50
CA THR A 312 9.90 -5.15 -34.72
C THR A 312 9.28 -4.59 -35.98
N ILE A 313 8.52 -3.51 -35.83
CA ILE A 313 7.88 -2.77 -36.89
C ILE A 313 8.82 -1.64 -37.32
N SER A 314 8.98 -1.48 -38.64
CA SER A 314 9.75 -0.39 -39.22
C SER A 314 9.14 0.11 -40.52
N GLY A 315 9.42 1.36 -40.88
CA GLY A 315 8.95 1.97 -42.13
C GLY A 315 7.62 2.72 -42.01
N THR A 316 7.10 2.85 -40.80
CA THR A 316 5.93 3.65 -40.42
C THR A 316 6.37 5.01 -39.85
N VAL A 317 5.42 5.89 -39.51
CA VAL A 317 5.75 7.21 -38.95
C VAL A 317 5.70 7.18 -37.42
N ASP A 318 4.67 6.55 -36.86
CA ASP A 318 4.34 6.65 -35.44
C ASP A 318 4.33 5.29 -34.72
N ASN A 319 4.56 4.20 -35.44
CA ASN A 319 4.50 2.82 -34.93
C ASN A 319 5.82 2.04 -35.10
N ASP A 320 6.91 2.71 -35.48
CA ASP A 320 8.24 2.09 -35.55
C ASP A 320 8.70 1.76 -34.13
N GLY A 321 8.84 0.48 -33.84
CA GLY A 321 8.98 0.01 -32.46
C GLY A 321 8.94 -1.50 -32.37
N THR A 322 8.94 -2.02 -31.16
CA THR A 322 8.77 -3.45 -30.94
C THR A 322 7.53 -3.73 -30.12
N TYR A 323 6.79 -4.75 -30.52
CA TYR A 323 5.57 -5.18 -29.88
C TYR A 323 5.53 -6.70 -29.71
N THR A 324 4.79 -7.16 -28.72
CA THR A 324 4.51 -8.60 -28.56
C THR A 324 3.16 -8.94 -29.19
N VAL A 325 3.11 -9.96 -30.07
CA VAL A 325 1.85 -10.41 -30.67
C VAL A 325 0.99 -11.11 -29.63
N ASP A 326 -0.24 -10.64 -29.43
CA ASP A 326 -1.24 -11.26 -28.57
C ASP A 326 -2.06 -12.30 -29.34
N SER A 327 -2.57 -11.94 -30.52
CA SER A 327 -3.29 -12.86 -31.41
C SER A 327 -3.06 -12.49 -32.87
N ASN A 328 -3.16 -13.45 -33.78
CA ASN A 328 -3.03 -13.18 -35.21
C ASN A 328 -3.90 -14.13 -36.04
N ASP A 329 -4.81 -13.58 -36.85
CA ASP A 329 -5.65 -14.34 -37.78
C ASP A 329 -5.21 -14.24 -39.25
N GLY A 330 -4.04 -13.63 -39.49
CA GLY A 330 -3.46 -13.41 -40.80
C GLY A 330 -3.86 -12.12 -41.47
N THR A 331 -5.00 -11.54 -41.09
CA THR A 331 -5.45 -10.22 -41.54
C THR A 331 -5.28 -9.20 -40.42
N ASP A 332 -5.74 -9.53 -39.23
CA ASP A 332 -5.65 -8.72 -38.03
C ASP A 332 -4.64 -9.32 -37.07
N LEU A 333 -3.59 -8.56 -36.78
CA LEU A 333 -2.59 -8.88 -35.77
C LEU A 333 -2.81 -7.95 -34.58
N VAL A 334 -3.18 -8.52 -33.44
CA VAL A 334 -3.35 -7.79 -32.18
C VAL A 334 -2.04 -7.86 -31.41
N VAL A 335 -1.55 -6.72 -30.95
CA VAL A 335 -0.39 -6.65 -30.06
C VAL A 335 -0.82 -6.50 -28.62
N LYS A 336 -0.01 -7.01 -27.69
CA LYS A 336 -0.19 -6.74 -26.26
C LYS A 336 -0.08 -5.24 -26.06
N SER A 337 -0.98 -4.69 -25.25
CA SER A 337 -0.92 -3.29 -24.85
C SER A 337 -1.22 -3.15 -23.37
N LYS A 338 -0.55 -2.18 -22.74
CA LYS A 338 -0.86 -1.77 -21.38
C LYS A 338 -0.48 -0.30 -21.27
N ARG A 339 -1.51 0.52 -21.37
CA ARG A 339 -1.44 1.98 -21.37
C ARG A 339 -2.40 2.51 -20.33
N LEU A 340 -2.14 3.73 -19.85
CA LEU A 340 -3.14 4.42 -19.06
C LEU A 340 -4.23 4.89 -20.01
N ILE A 341 -5.48 4.80 -19.62
CA ILE A 341 -6.61 5.42 -20.31
C ILE A 341 -6.71 6.84 -19.80
N SER A 342 -6.72 7.80 -20.72
CA SER A 342 -6.80 9.20 -20.32
C SER A 342 -8.15 9.46 -19.66
N ASP A 343 -8.10 10.13 -18.50
CA ASP A 343 -9.28 10.64 -17.80
C ASP A 343 -9.50 12.13 -18.09
N GLY A 344 -8.97 12.64 -19.21
CA GLY A 344 -9.46 13.83 -19.93
C GLY A 344 -8.89 15.19 -19.53
N GLY A 345 -7.59 15.38 -19.77
CA GLY A 345 -7.03 16.71 -19.96
C GLY A 345 -7.75 17.52 -21.06
N ALA A 346 -7.80 18.85 -20.91
CA ALA A 346 -8.20 19.96 -21.81
C ALA A 346 -9.34 19.81 -22.88
N GLY A 347 -10.00 18.66 -23.03
CA GLY A 347 -10.87 18.35 -24.17
C GLY A 347 -11.99 17.35 -23.86
N SER A 348 -12.51 17.34 -22.63
CA SER A 348 -13.56 16.42 -22.11
C SER A 348 -14.83 16.27 -22.97
N THR A 349 -15.03 17.07 -24.01
CA THR A 349 -16.16 16.89 -24.94
C THR A 349 -15.82 15.93 -26.07
N ALA A 350 -16.44 14.75 -26.08
CA ALA A 350 -16.28 13.76 -27.14
C ALA A 350 -17.16 14.07 -28.37
N HIS A 351 -18.33 14.67 -28.16
CA HIS A 351 -19.24 15.06 -29.24
C HIS A 351 -20.05 16.28 -28.86
N THR A 352 -20.19 17.23 -29.78
CA THR A 352 -21.19 18.30 -29.70
C THR A 352 -22.13 18.16 -30.88
N VAL A 353 -23.42 18.00 -30.59
CA VAL A 353 -24.49 17.94 -31.58
C VAL A 353 -24.84 19.37 -32.00
N GLY A 354 -24.79 19.63 -33.30
CA GLY A 354 -24.89 20.97 -33.87
C GLY A 354 -23.99 21.15 -35.09
N ALA A 355 -24.15 22.25 -35.83
CA ALA A 355 -23.38 22.57 -37.05
C ALA A 355 -23.41 21.50 -38.17
N GLY A 356 -24.49 20.71 -38.25
CA GLY A 356 -24.66 19.65 -39.25
C GLY A 356 -24.38 18.24 -38.73
N ASN A 357 -23.96 18.10 -37.47
CA ASN A 357 -23.78 16.81 -36.81
C ASN A 357 -25.03 16.40 -36.01
N THR A 358 -25.40 15.13 -36.10
CA THR A 358 -26.50 14.52 -35.34
C THR A 358 -25.99 13.42 -34.42
N LEU A 359 -26.66 13.22 -33.28
CA LEU A 359 -26.50 12.07 -32.40
C LEU A 359 -27.74 11.18 -32.55
N THR A 360 -27.54 9.90 -32.79
CA THR A 360 -28.62 8.91 -32.89
C THR A 360 -28.46 7.87 -31.78
N PHE A 361 -29.51 7.69 -30.98
CA PHE A 361 -29.65 6.61 -30.01
C PHE A 361 -30.25 5.38 -30.72
N SER A 362 -29.64 4.24 -30.51
CA SER A 362 -30.04 2.97 -31.12
C SER A 362 -30.02 1.89 -30.07
N ASN A 363 -31.11 1.12 -29.94
CA ASN A 363 -31.21 0.06 -28.96
C ASN A 363 -31.01 -1.33 -29.60
N ALA A 364 -30.29 -2.20 -28.89
CA ALA A 364 -30.01 -3.57 -29.27
C ALA A 364 -29.45 -3.76 -30.69
N THR A 365 -28.61 -2.84 -31.17
CA THR A 365 -27.96 -2.91 -32.49
C THR A 365 -26.49 -3.34 -32.44
N GLY A 366 -25.92 -3.46 -31.25
CA GLY A 366 -24.60 -4.05 -31.03
C GLY A 366 -24.52 -5.52 -31.42
N ALA A 367 -23.30 -6.05 -31.54
CA ALA A 367 -23.05 -7.42 -31.98
C ALA A 367 -23.70 -8.48 -31.07
N ASN A 368 -23.90 -8.18 -29.79
CA ASN A 368 -24.58 -9.01 -28.81
C ASN A 368 -25.89 -8.40 -28.31
N GLY A 369 -26.46 -7.43 -29.06
CA GLY A 369 -27.67 -6.73 -28.68
C GLY A 369 -27.46 -5.60 -27.67
N GLU A 370 -26.26 -5.02 -27.62
CA GLU A 370 -25.97 -3.81 -26.84
C GLU A 370 -26.56 -2.54 -27.49
N ASP A 371 -26.79 -1.52 -26.68
CA ASP A 371 -27.25 -0.20 -27.12
C ASP A 371 -26.09 0.64 -27.66
N GLN A 372 -26.38 1.57 -28.56
CA GLN A 372 -25.38 2.34 -29.31
C GLN A 372 -25.74 3.83 -29.46
N LEU A 373 -24.70 4.68 -29.47
CA LEU A 373 -24.75 6.09 -29.85
C LEU A 373 -24.05 6.24 -31.21
N ILE A 374 -24.69 6.90 -32.16
CA ILE A 374 -24.18 7.03 -33.53
C ILE A 374 -24.09 8.51 -33.88
N ALA A 375 -22.87 8.98 -34.14
CA ALA A 375 -22.59 10.30 -34.66
C ALA A 375 -22.57 10.31 -36.19
N SER A 376 -22.99 11.42 -36.80
CA SER A 376 -22.99 11.55 -38.27
C SER A 376 -21.63 11.87 -38.88
N THR A 377 -20.59 12.12 -38.06
CA THR A 377 -19.25 12.49 -38.52
C THR A 377 -18.22 11.48 -38.03
N ALA A 378 -17.44 10.93 -38.96
CA ALA A 378 -16.33 10.03 -38.66
C ALA A 378 -15.29 10.70 -37.76
N GLY A 379 -14.67 9.92 -36.88
CA GLY A 379 -13.69 10.40 -35.92
C GLY A 379 -14.28 11.01 -34.64
N THR A 380 -15.61 11.13 -34.52
CA THR A 380 -16.25 11.79 -33.38
C THR A 380 -15.87 11.15 -32.05
N TYR A 381 -16.03 9.83 -31.93
CA TYR A 381 -15.77 9.09 -30.70
C TYR A 381 -14.38 8.46 -30.66
N SER A 382 -13.49 8.80 -31.61
CA SER A 382 -12.18 8.13 -31.74
C SER A 382 -11.23 8.35 -30.55
N SER A 383 -11.51 9.34 -29.70
CA SER A 383 -10.78 9.54 -28.44
C SER A 383 -11.30 8.67 -27.28
N LEU A 384 -12.39 7.92 -27.49
CA LEU A 384 -13.02 7.10 -26.46
C LEU A 384 -12.60 5.63 -26.53
N GLU A 385 -12.48 5.01 -25.37
CA GLU A 385 -11.98 3.65 -25.15
C GLU A 385 -12.92 2.86 -24.22
N ASP A 386 -12.80 1.52 -24.20
CA ASP A 386 -13.61 0.64 -23.34
C ASP A 386 -13.41 1.01 -21.85
N GLY A 387 -14.48 0.94 -21.07
CA GLY A 387 -14.52 1.26 -19.64
C GLY A 387 -14.62 2.75 -19.30
N GLN A 388 -14.38 3.66 -20.26
CA GLN A 388 -14.60 5.09 -20.03
C GLN A 388 -16.08 5.41 -19.85
N LYS A 389 -16.39 6.39 -19.01
CA LYS A 389 -17.77 6.85 -18.80
C LYS A 389 -18.05 8.14 -19.54
N ILE A 390 -19.22 8.23 -20.15
CA ILE A 390 -19.70 9.39 -20.88
C ILE A 390 -20.99 9.91 -20.27
N LYS A 391 -21.17 11.23 -20.27
CA LYS A 391 -22.41 11.90 -19.90
C LYS A 391 -23.07 12.47 -21.16
N ILE A 392 -24.37 12.26 -21.29
CA ILE A 392 -25.19 12.82 -22.36
C ILE A 392 -25.97 14.00 -21.80
N ASN A 393 -25.85 15.18 -22.41
CA ASN A 393 -26.42 16.43 -21.93
C ASN A 393 -26.99 17.29 -23.07
N ASN A 394 -27.92 18.20 -22.76
CA ASN A 394 -28.57 19.12 -23.70
C ASN A 394 -29.27 18.46 -24.91
N THR A 395 -29.65 17.19 -24.79
CA THR A 395 -30.32 16.45 -25.86
C THR A 395 -31.83 16.69 -25.90
N ASN A 396 -32.41 17.17 -24.79
CA ASN A 396 -33.86 17.24 -24.57
C ASN A 396 -34.55 15.88 -24.77
N THR A 397 -33.89 14.79 -24.38
CA THR A 397 -34.42 13.42 -24.42
C THR A 397 -34.38 12.79 -23.05
N GLU A 398 -34.96 11.60 -22.88
CA GLU A 398 -34.80 10.83 -21.65
C GLU A 398 -33.35 10.36 -21.39
N ASN A 399 -32.45 10.51 -22.37
CA ASN A 399 -31.03 10.25 -22.18
C ASN A 399 -30.28 11.44 -21.58
N ASP A 400 -30.93 12.59 -21.39
CA ASP A 400 -30.31 13.78 -20.83
C ASP A 400 -29.95 13.60 -19.35
N GLY A 401 -28.72 13.94 -18.99
CA GLY A 401 -28.17 13.74 -17.65
C GLY A 401 -27.70 12.31 -17.36
N LYS A 402 -28.03 11.31 -18.20
CA LYS A 402 -27.60 9.91 -18.00
C LYS A 402 -26.11 9.74 -18.27
N ILE A 403 -25.52 8.82 -17.50
CA ILE A 403 -24.13 8.39 -17.64
C ILE A 403 -24.15 6.98 -18.21
N PHE A 404 -23.25 6.73 -19.17
CA PHE A 404 -23.08 5.43 -19.80
C PHE A 404 -21.61 5.04 -19.83
N THR A 405 -21.36 3.74 -19.77
CA THR A 405 -20.05 3.11 -19.88
C THR A 405 -19.81 2.70 -21.33
N VAL A 406 -18.73 3.21 -21.91
CA VAL A 406 -18.29 2.85 -23.25
C VAL A 406 -17.82 1.41 -23.24
N LYS A 407 -18.40 0.57 -24.10
CA LYS A 407 -17.95 -0.81 -24.33
C LYS A 407 -17.01 -0.93 -25.51
N SER A 408 -17.30 -0.20 -26.58
CA SER A 408 -16.44 -0.13 -27.76
C SER A 408 -16.80 1.07 -28.62
N VAL A 409 -15.90 1.43 -29.53
CA VAL A 409 -16.15 2.40 -30.60
C VAL A 409 -15.97 1.70 -31.95
N SER A 410 -16.62 2.14 -33.02
CA SER A 410 -16.36 1.61 -34.36
C SER A 410 -15.01 2.12 -34.89
N ALA A 411 -14.40 1.39 -35.83
CA ALA A 411 -13.11 1.78 -36.43
C ALA A 411 -13.14 3.17 -37.10
N ASP A 412 -14.30 3.61 -37.60
CA ASP A 412 -14.48 4.94 -38.18
C ASP A 412 -14.82 6.03 -37.15
N GLY A 413 -14.90 5.69 -35.86
CA GLY A 413 -15.20 6.62 -34.76
C GLY A 413 -16.64 7.16 -34.75
N THR A 414 -17.57 6.58 -35.52
CA THR A 414 -18.96 7.07 -35.61
C THR A 414 -19.89 6.42 -34.61
N THR A 415 -19.68 5.16 -34.27
CA THR A 415 -20.58 4.35 -33.45
C THR A 415 -19.91 4.04 -32.14
N LEU A 416 -20.56 4.36 -31.03
CA LEU A 416 -20.13 4.04 -29.70
C LEU A 416 -21.13 3.02 -29.14
N THR A 417 -20.64 1.84 -28.79
CA THR A 417 -21.43 0.77 -28.17
C THR A 417 -21.30 0.87 -26.66
N LEU A 418 -22.42 0.72 -25.96
CA LEU A 418 -22.52 0.81 -24.52
C LEU A 418 -22.38 -0.55 -23.84
N ALA A 419 -22.14 -0.52 -22.52
CA ALA A 419 -22.14 -1.73 -21.71
C ALA A 419 -23.48 -2.47 -21.80
N SER A 420 -23.44 -3.81 -21.72
CA SER A 420 -24.58 -4.68 -22.04
C SER A 420 -25.76 -4.58 -21.05
N ASP A 421 -25.53 -3.99 -19.88
CA ASP A 421 -26.52 -3.76 -18.82
C ASP A 421 -27.08 -2.33 -18.82
N GLU A 422 -26.64 -1.48 -19.75
CA GLU A 422 -27.11 -0.12 -19.89
C GLU A 422 -28.08 0.02 -21.06
N ASN A 423 -29.10 0.87 -20.89
CA ASN A 423 -30.12 1.10 -21.91
C ASN A 423 -30.29 2.57 -22.26
N VAL A 424 -30.27 2.87 -23.56
CA VAL A 424 -30.63 4.17 -24.10
C VAL A 424 -32.11 4.20 -24.42
N ASP A 425 -32.75 5.31 -24.09
CA ASP A 425 -34.08 5.59 -24.59
C ASP A 425 -33.99 5.97 -26.09
N VAL A 426 -34.91 5.43 -26.88
CA VAL A 426 -34.98 5.65 -28.33
C VAL A 426 -36.28 6.33 -28.76
N SER A 427 -37.08 6.81 -27.80
CA SER A 427 -38.33 7.53 -28.08
C SER A 427 -38.11 8.71 -29.06
N THR A 428 -36.96 9.39 -28.91
CA THR A 428 -36.41 10.38 -29.84
C THR A 428 -35.06 9.89 -30.36
N ALA A 429 -35.11 8.96 -31.32
CA ALA A 429 -33.91 8.26 -31.80
C ALA A 429 -32.81 9.17 -32.36
N THR A 430 -33.11 10.32 -32.99
CA THR A 430 -32.07 11.23 -33.52
C THR A 430 -32.28 12.66 -33.03
N VAL A 431 -31.22 13.26 -32.47
CA VAL A 431 -31.22 14.63 -31.97
C VAL A 431 -30.27 15.53 -32.76
N THR A 432 -30.62 16.82 -32.83
CA THR A 432 -29.84 17.87 -33.50
C THR A 432 -29.21 18.89 -32.53
N THR A 433 -29.40 18.68 -31.22
CA THR A 433 -28.80 19.42 -30.11
C THR A 433 -28.39 18.43 -29.04
N GLY A 434 -27.31 18.72 -28.30
CA GLY A 434 -26.77 17.78 -27.31
C GLY A 434 -25.25 17.80 -27.25
N ILE A 435 -24.71 17.21 -26.20
CA ILE A 435 -23.28 17.04 -25.94
C ILE A 435 -23.10 15.64 -25.37
N VAL A 436 -22.14 14.89 -25.91
CA VAL A 436 -21.59 13.70 -25.26
C VAL A 436 -20.21 14.08 -24.77
N SER A 437 -19.99 14.05 -23.47
CA SER A 437 -18.71 14.40 -22.86
C SER A 437 -18.16 13.22 -22.08
N LEU A 438 -16.86 12.99 -22.17
CA LEU A 438 -16.14 12.10 -21.27
C LEU A 438 -16.32 12.61 -19.83
N ARG A 439 -16.71 11.73 -18.92
CA ARG A 439 -16.77 12.03 -17.49
C ARG A 439 -15.39 11.80 -16.89
N THR A 440 -14.68 12.90 -16.72
CA THR A 440 -13.28 12.98 -16.28
C THR A 440 -13.13 13.13 -14.77
N GLU A 441 -14.17 13.69 -14.14
CA GLU A 441 -14.16 14.02 -12.72
C GLU A 441 -14.89 12.94 -11.92
N MET A 442 -14.32 12.59 -10.76
CA MET A 442 -14.97 11.70 -9.79
C MET A 442 -16.41 12.14 -9.51
N PHE A 443 -16.65 13.46 -9.47
CA PHE A 443 -17.95 14.07 -9.30
C PHE A 443 -18.03 15.40 -10.02
N SER A 444 -19.11 15.61 -10.78
CA SER A 444 -19.49 16.91 -11.33
C SER A 444 -21.01 17.06 -11.27
N PHE A 445 -21.45 18.23 -10.83
CA PHE A 445 -22.85 18.61 -10.74
C PHE A 445 -23.03 20.01 -11.28
N ASN A 446 -24.09 20.24 -12.06
CA ASN A 446 -24.48 21.54 -12.56
C ASN A 446 -25.95 21.78 -12.21
N ALA A 447 -26.21 22.74 -11.34
CA ALA A 447 -27.56 23.09 -10.90
C ALA A 447 -28.42 23.68 -12.03
N ALA A 448 -27.78 24.26 -13.05
CA ALA A 448 -28.48 24.81 -14.21
C ALA A 448 -28.83 23.75 -15.26
N GLU A 449 -28.27 22.53 -15.16
CA GLU A 449 -28.66 21.40 -16.00
C GLU A 449 -29.98 20.80 -15.50
N ARG A 450 -30.86 20.41 -16.44
CA ARG A 450 -32.10 19.71 -16.11
C ARG A 450 -31.75 18.27 -15.75
N ASN A 451 -31.92 17.89 -14.48
CA ASN A 451 -31.65 16.53 -14.02
C ASN A 451 -32.88 15.62 -14.08
N PHE A 452 -34.01 16.12 -14.59
CA PHE A 452 -35.27 15.37 -14.75
C PHE A 452 -36.06 15.87 -15.97
N TYR A 453 -36.55 14.97 -16.83
CA TYR A 453 -37.33 15.31 -18.04
C TYR A 453 -38.76 14.77 -17.98
N PHE A 454 -39.72 15.57 -18.48
CA PHE A 454 -41.12 15.22 -18.75
C PHE A 454 -41.45 15.74 -20.16
N ASP A 455 -42.03 14.91 -21.06
CA ASP A 455 -42.46 15.34 -22.40
C ASP A 455 -43.99 15.27 -22.57
N ALA A 456 -44.63 16.43 -22.62
CA ALA A 456 -46.06 16.52 -22.83
C ALA A 456 -46.46 16.88 -24.29
N SER A 457 -45.49 16.92 -25.22
CA SER A 457 -45.70 17.44 -26.58
C SER A 457 -46.24 16.43 -27.60
N VAL A 458 -46.37 15.14 -27.25
CA VAL A 458 -46.89 14.09 -28.13
C VAL A 458 -48.40 13.89 -27.93
N VAL A 459 -49.17 13.76 -29.01
CA VAL A 459 -50.62 13.47 -28.92
C VAL A 459 -50.80 12.04 -28.37
N GLY A 460 -51.19 11.96 -27.10
CA GLY A 460 -51.25 10.71 -26.32
C GLY A 460 -50.06 10.49 -25.36
N GLY A 461 -49.17 11.48 -25.24
CA GLY A 461 -48.03 11.47 -24.31
C GLY A 461 -48.37 11.92 -22.90
N ASP A 462 -47.32 12.08 -22.11
CA ASP A 462 -47.37 12.23 -20.67
C ASP A 462 -48.11 13.50 -20.24
N GLN A 463 -49.08 13.35 -19.34
CA GLN A 463 -49.87 14.46 -18.79
C GLN A 463 -49.64 14.57 -17.30
N VAL A 464 -49.50 15.80 -16.82
CA VAL A 464 -49.56 16.10 -15.40
C VAL A 464 -50.98 16.50 -15.06
N GLN A 465 -51.64 15.67 -14.24
CA GLN A 465 -52.98 15.93 -13.73
C GLN A 465 -52.90 16.40 -12.27
N PHE A 466 -53.20 17.66 -12.05
CA PHE A 466 -53.44 18.24 -10.74
C PHE A 466 -54.90 18.00 -10.34
N THR A 467 -55.13 17.44 -9.16
CA THR A 467 -56.47 17.20 -8.62
C THR A 467 -56.58 17.85 -7.25
N ASP A 468 -57.44 18.87 -7.17
CA ASP A 468 -57.91 19.47 -5.92
C ASP A 468 -58.91 18.51 -5.28
N ASN A 469 -58.53 17.93 -4.14
CA ASN A 469 -59.35 16.97 -3.41
C ASN A 469 -60.17 17.64 -2.29
N GLY A 470 -60.26 18.97 -2.29
CA GLY A 470 -61.05 19.78 -1.39
C GLY A 470 -60.51 19.78 0.05
N ALA A 471 -61.19 19.06 0.95
CA ALA A 471 -60.75 18.97 2.35
C ALA A 471 -59.69 17.88 2.59
N ASN A 472 -59.42 17.05 1.59
CA ASN A 472 -58.35 16.04 1.62
C ASN A 472 -57.10 16.58 0.92
N ALA A 473 -55.96 15.92 1.12
CA ALA A 473 -54.71 16.31 0.46
C ALA A 473 -54.83 16.25 -1.06
N ASP A 474 -54.34 17.30 -1.72
CA ASP A 474 -54.31 17.41 -3.17
C ASP A 474 -53.31 16.43 -3.76
N THR A 475 -53.55 16.03 -5.02
CA THR A 475 -52.74 15.02 -5.69
C THR A 475 -52.29 15.48 -7.06
N ILE A 476 -51.07 15.10 -7.42
CA ILE A 476 -50.51 15.27 -8.76
C ILE A 476 -50.29 13.87 -9.35
N THR A 477 -50.90 13.59 -10.49
CA THR A 477 -50.73 12.32 -11.20
C THR A 477 -49.95 12.54 -12.48
N LEU A 478 -48.95 11.70 -12.71
CA LEU A 478 -48.16 11.65 -13.93
C LEU A 478 -48.71 10.51 -14.79
N THR A 479 -48.95 10.79 -16.06
CA THR A 479 -49.27 9.76 -17.04
C THR A 479 -47.97 9.45 -17.76
N GLY A 480 -47.48 8.20 -17.73
CA GLY A 480 -46.29 7.73 -18.47
C GLY A 480 -44.91 7.94 -17.81
N ALA A 481 -44.86 8.66 -16.69
CA ALA A 481 -43.68 8.78 -15.84
C ALA A 481 -44.02 8.46 -14.37
N THR A 482 -42.99 8.27 -13.56
CA THR A 482 -43.10 8.02 -12.13
C THR A 482 -42.33 9.07 -11.33
N PHE A 483 -42.84 9.40 -10.14
CA PHE A 483 -42.09 10.15 -9.13
C PHE A 483 -41.05 9.21 -8.52
N THR A 484 -40.03 8.89 -9.32
CA THR A 484 -38.88 8.07 -8.94
C THR A 484 -37.59 8.85 -9.19
N ASP A 485 -36.53 8.51 -8.47
CA ASP A 485 -35.20 9.06 -8.74
C ASP A 485 -34.52 8.35 -9.92
N ALA A 486 -33.25 8.70 -10.18
CA ALA A 486 -32.46 8.14 -11.28
C ALA A 486 -32.20 6.63 -11.14
N ASP A 487 -32.32 6.07 -9.93
CA ASP A 487 -32.16 4.65 -9.63
C ASP A 487 -33.50 3.88 -9.74
N GLY A 488 -34.61 4.59 -10.01
CA GLY A 488 -35.95 4.03 -10.11
C GLY A 488 -36.70 3.91 -8.77
N ASP A 489 -36.14 4.45 -7.69
CA ASP A 489 -36.76 4.42 -6.35
C ASP A 489 -37.75 5.57 -6.17
N LEU A 490 -38.87 5.34 -5.48
CA LEU A 490 -39.90 6.37 -5.25
C LEU A 490 -39.31 7.59 -4.50
N LEU A 491 -39.64 8.80 -4.94
CA LEU A 491 -39.16 10.02 -4.26
C LEU A 491 -39.64 10.04 -2.79
N PRO A 492 -38.77 10.43 -1.84
CA PRO A 492 -39.14 10.40 -0.42
C PRO A 492 -40.18 11.47 -0.07
N ALA A 493 -40.99 11.20 0.96
CA ALA A 493 -41.88 12.20 1.55
C ALA A 493 -41.06 13.40 2.08
N GLY A 494 -41.52 14.61 1.81
CA GLY A 494 -40.86 15.88 2.10
C GLY A 494 -40.14 16.50 0.89
N MET A 495 -39.98 15.77 -0.22
CA MET A 495 -39.36 16.31 -1.42
C MET A 495 -40.25 17.36 -2.10
N GLN A 496 -39.63 18.42 -2.61
CA GLN A 496 -40.32 19.47 -3.35
C GLN A 496 -40.18 19.27 -4.87
N VAL A 497 -41.26 19.50 -5.62
CA VAL A 497 -41.30 19.43 -7.09
C VAL A 497 -41.92 20.72 -7.62
N THR A 498 -41.23 21.38 -8.53
CA THR A 498 -41.72 22.62 -9.16
C THR A 498 -42.33 22.31 -10.50
N PHE A 499 -43.56 22.77 -10.72
CA PHE A 499 -44.21 22.68 -12.03
C PHE A 499 -44.24 24.06 -12.67
N THR A 500 -43.89 24.12 -13.95
CA THR A 500 -44.00 25.31 -14.80
C THR A 500 -44.71 24.95 -16.11
N GLY A 501 -45.17 25.95 -16.88
CA GLY A 501 -45.90 25.70 -18.14
C GLY A 501 -47.35 25.20 -17.96
N THR A 502 -47.88 25.26 -16.73
CA THR A 502 -49.27 24.92 -16.39
C THR A 502 -50.20 26.13 -16.49
N GLY A 503 -51.52 25.92 -16.45
CA GLY A 503 -52.51 27.01 -16.51
C GLY A 503 -52.68 27.72 -15.17
N ALA A 504 -52.73 26.96 -14.07
CA ALA A 504 -53.01 27.48 -12.73
C ALA A 504 -52.00 27.06 -11.66
N ASN A 505 -51.22 25.99 -11.89
CA ASN A 505 -50.40 25.35 -10.86
C ASN A 505 -48.89 25.57 -11.04
N ASN A 506 -48.47 26.76 -11.52
CA ASN A 506 -47.06 27.11 -11.68
C ASN A 506 -46.40 27.44 -10.33
N ALA A 507 -46.09 26.42 -9.55
CA ALA A 507 -45.54 26.55 -8.20
C ALA A 507 -44.73 25.31 -7.80
N THR A 508 -44.10 25.39 -6.62
CA THR A 508 -43.40 24.30 -5.95
C THR A 508 -44.35 23.62 -4.95
N TYR A 509 -44.40 22.29 -4.98
CA TYR A 509 -45.24 21.48 -4.10
C TYR A 509 -44.41 20.44 -3.36
N THR A 510 -44.75 20.16 -2.11
CA THR A 510 -44.09 19.22 -1.22
C THR A 510 -44.85 17.90 -1.18
N ILE A 511 -44.17 16.80 -1.47
CA ILE A 511 -44.72 15.45 -1.52
C ILE A 511 -44.95 14.93 -0.09
N ALA A 512 -46.18 14.56 0.25
CA ALA A 512 -46.51 13.85 1.48
C ALA A 512 -46.35 12.32 1.33
N SER A 513 -46.68 11.76 0.17
CA SER A 513 -46.52 10.34 -0.14
C SER A 513 -46.68 10.08 -1.63
N ILE A 514 -46.14 8.98 -2.15
CA ILE A 514 -46.33 8.54 -3.55
C ILE A 514 -47.01 7.17 -3.58
N SER A 515 -47.86 6.94 -4.58
CA SER A 515 -48.49 5.66 -4.84
C SER A 515 -47.46 4.56 -5.15
N ALA A 516 -47.82 3.29 -4.91
CA ALA A 516 -46.91 2.16 -5.09
C ALA A 516 -46.41 1.96 -6.54
N ASP A 517 -47.15 2.48 -7.52
CA ASP A 517 -46.80 2.49 -8.94
C ASP A 517 -46.00 3.73 -9.36
N GLY A 518 -45.68 4.63 -8.43
CA GLY A 518 -44.94 5.86 -8.69
C GLY A 518 -45.71 6.96 -9.41
N ALA A 519 -46.94 6.70 -9.86
CA ALA A 519 -47.65 7.61 -10.76
C ALA A 519 -48.29 8.81 -10.05
N THR A 520 -48.62 8.69 -8.76
CA THR A 520 -49.40 9.72 -8.03
C THR A 520 -48.68 10.21 -6.79
N ALA A 521 -48.34 11.49 -6.74
CA ALA A 521 -47.90 12.17 -5.54
C ALA A 521 -49.10 12.80 -4.81
N THR A 522 -49.23 12.51 -3.52
CA THR A 522 -50.11 13.23 -2.59
C THR A 522 -49.31 14.36 -1.95
N LEU A 523 -49.85 15.57 -1.90
CA LEU A 523 -49.17 16.75 -1.39
C LEU A 523 -49.41 16.95 0.12
N VAL A 524 -48.54 17.72 0.77
CA VAL A 524 -48.79 18.17 2.15
C VAL A 524 -49.98 19.13 2.22
N ALA A 525 -50.67 19.17 3.36
CA ALA A 525 -51.92 19.95 3.50
C ALA A 525 -51.76 21.48 3.37
N THR A 526 -50.54 22.01 3.36
CA THR A 526 -50.27 23.44 3.11
C THR A 526 -50.26 23.79 1.63
N ASP A 527 -50.11 22.79 0.77
CA ASP A 527 -49.93 22.95 -0.66
C ASP A 527 -51.25 22.65 -1.35
N THR A 528 -51.86 23.68 -1.91
CA THR A 528 -53.14 23.60 -2.60
C THR A 528 -52.95 23.72 -4.10
N VAL A 529 -53.61 22.87 -4.87
CA VAL A 529 -53.64 22.92 -6.33
C VAL A 529 -55.03 23.37 -6.80
N THR A 530 -55.10 23.88 -8.02
CA THR A 530 -56.37 24.00 -8.76
C THR A 530 -56.48 22.80 -9.67
N THR A 531 -57.63 22.10 -9.70
CA THR A 531 -57.78 20.93 -10.60
C THR A 531 -57.52 21.34 -12.06
N GLU A 532 -56.48 20.77 -12.67
CA GLU A 532 -56.15 20.97 -14.07
C GLU A 532 -55.39 19.79 -14.65
N THR A 533 -55.47 19.62 -15.97
CA THR A 533 -54.64 18.68 -16.71
C THR A 533 -53.76 19.48 -17.64
N ALA A 534 -52.46 19.44 -17.40
CA ALA A 534 -51.48 20.25 -18.11
C ALA A 534 -50.67 19.38 -19.08
N ALA A 535 -50.91 19.61 -20.36
CA ALA A 535 -50.24 18.95 -21.48
C ALA A 535 -48.94 19.66 -21.93
N ASN A 536 -48.46 20.65 -21.17
CA ASN A 536 -47.15 21.30 -21.37
C ASN A 536 -46.46 21.55 -20.01
N ALA A 537 -46.89 20.82 -18.97
CA ALA A 537 -46.29 20.96 -17.65
C ALA A 537 -44.87 20.43 -17.68
N VAL A 538 -43.93 21.32 -17.39
CA VAL A 538 -42.55 20.94 -17.11
C VAL A 538 -42.46 20.77 -15.60
N ALA A 539 -42.35 19.53 -15.12
CA ALA A 539 -41.87 19.33 -13.76
C ALA A 539 -40.36 19.50 -13.80
N ASP A 540 -39.90 20.62 -13.26
CA ASP A 540 -38.50 20.91 -13.10
C ASP A 540 -38.13 20.47 -11.70
N GLY A 541 -37.49 19.30 -11.60
CA GLY A 541 -36.44 19.16 -10.61
C GLY A 541 -35.23 19.91 -11.13
N ALA A 542 -35.28 21.25 -11.18
CA ALA A 542 -34.08 22.04 -11.42
C ALA A 542 -33.03 21.55 -10.42
N GLY A 543 -31.82 21.29 -10.89
CA GLY A 543 -30.72 20.98 -9.99
C GLY A 543 -30.65 22.11 -8.94
N SER A 544 -30.54 21.75 -7.66
CA SER A 544 -30.40 22.76 -6.62
C SER A 544 -29.25 22.44 -5.70
N ILE A 545 -28.50 23.45 -5.31
CA ILE A 545 -27.51 23.33 -4.23
C ILE A 545 -28.15 23.99 -3.02
N THR A 546 -28.42 23.21 -1.98
CA THR A 546 -28.94 23.72 -0.71
C THR A 546 -27.81 23.73 0.32
N PHE A 547 -27.50 24.91 0.81
CA PHE A 547 -26.56 25.23 1.87
C PHE A 547 -27.26 25.26 3.21
N ALA A 548 -26.68 24.60 4.22
CA ALA A 548 -27.14 24.69 5.59
C ALA A 548 -25.96 24.90 6.55
N ASP A 549 -25.95 26.06 7.21
CA ASP A 549 -25.13 26.35 8.39
C ASP A 549 -25.84 25.71 9.60
N ASN A 550 -25.24 24.66 10.16
CA ASN A 550 -25.89 23.83 11.18
C ASN A 550 -25.34 24.10 12.60
N ASP A 551 -24.70 25.24 12.81
CA ASP A 551 -23.96 25.55 14.03
C ASP A 551 -24.78 25.25 15.32
N PRO A 552 -24.20 24.51 16.29
CA PRO A 552 -22.79 24.10 16.42
C PRO A 552 -22.45 22.74 15.78
N SER A 553 -23.36 22.16 15.00
CA SER A 553 -23.14 20.91 14.28
C SER A 553 -22.42 21.19 12.95
N ALA A 554 -21.86 20.16 12.32
CA ALA A 554 -21.18 20.33 11.04
C ALA A 554 -22.15 20.80 9.94
N ASP A 555 -21.70 21.77 9.15
CA ASP A 555 -22.42 22.30 8.00
C ASP A 555 -22.67 21.23 6.94
N SER A 556 -23.68 21.45 6.10
CA SER A 556 -24.06 20.48 5.08
C SER A 556 -24.48 21.12 3.77
N ILE A 557 -24.22 20.41 2.68
CA ILE A 557 -24.72 20.73 1.35
C ILE A 557 -25.59 19.59 0.84
N THR A 558 -26.80 19.91 0.38
CA THR A 558 -27.74 18.95 -0.21
C THR A 558 -27.97 19.25 -1.69
N LEU A 559 -27.87 18.22 -2.54
CA LEU A 559 -28.13 18.32 -3.97
C LEU A 559 -29.58 17.91 -4.30
N GLY A 560 -30.34 18.87 -4.80
CA GLY A 560 -31.61 18.62 -5.46
C GLY A 560 -31.34 18.14 -6.89
N GLY A 561 -31.89 16.99 -7.28
CA GLY A 561 -31.68 16.41 -8.60
C GLY A 561 -30.29 15.81 -8.86
N GLY A 562 -29.37 15.81 -7.88
CA GLY A 562 -28.05 15.17 -8.00
C GLY A 562 -27.65 14.35 -6.76
N PHE A 563 -26.49 13.69 -6.82
CA PHE A 563 -25.93 12.86 -5.76
C PHE A 563 -24.41 13.04 -5.66
N PHE A 564 -23.88 13.10 -4.44
CA PHE A 564 -22.44 13.02 -4.15
C PHE A 564 -21.96 11.58 -4.30
N ARG A 565 -21.95 11.10 -5.53
CA ARG A 565 -21.49 9.75 -5.89
C ARG A 565 -20.41 9.79 -6.95
N ASP A 566 -19.53 8.79 -6.90
CA ASP A 566 -18.56 8.50 -7.94
C ASP A 566 -19.26 7.98 -9.21
N ALA A 567 -18.47 7.61 -10.22
CA ALA A 567 -19.03 7.15 -11.47
C ALA A 567 -19.65 5.75 -11.34
N GLU A 568 -19.27 4.98 -10.32
CA GLU A 568 -19.75 3.63 -10.00
C GLU A 568 -21.01 3.65 -9.13
N GLY A 569 -21.51 4.84 -8.77
CA GLY A 569 -22.68 5.01 -7.92
C GLY A 569 -22.38 4.86 -6.43
N ASN A 570 -21.11 4.74 -6.02
CA ASN A 570 -20.75 4.76 -4.61
C ASN A 570 -20.73 6.19 -4.09
N ASN A 571 -21.09 6.38 -2.83
CA ASN A 571 -20.96 7.67 -2.18
C ASN A 571 -19.50 8.15 -2.18
N LEU A 572 -19.29 9.43 -2.45
CA LEU A 572 -17.95 10.02 -2.43
C LEU A 572 -17.28 9.83 -1.06
N PRO A 573 -15.99 9.46 -1.04
CA PRO A 573 -15.29 9.16 0.20
C PRO A 573 -15.07 10.43 1.04
N ALA A 574 -14.97 10.25 2.36
CA ALA A 574 -14.59 11.31 3.29
C ALA A 574 -13.19 11.86 2.98
N GLY A 575 -13.07 13.18 2.99
CA GLY A 575 -11.89 13.96 2.60
C GLY A 575 -11.91 14.45 1.16
N THR A 576 -12.87 14.01 0.33
CA THR A 576 -13.07 14.54 -1.02
C THR A 576 -13.26 16.06 -0.98
N ILE A 577 -12.46 16.78 -1.76
CA ILE A 577 -12.60 18.22 -1.94
C ILE A 577 -13.29 18.50 -3.27
N PHE A 578 -14.30 19.37 -3.22
CA PHE A 578 -15.00 19.87 -4.39
C PHE A 578 -15.04 21.41 -4.37
N SER A 579 -15.02 22.03 -5.55
CA SER A 579 -15.11 23.48 -5.70
C SER A 579 -16.50 23.89 -6.17
N LEU A 580 -17.01 25.00 -5.67
CA LEU A 580 -18.23 25.64 -6.17
C LEU A 580 -17.89 26.81 -7.07
N ALA A 581 -18.64 26.95 -8.16
CA ALA A 581 -18.54 28.10 -9.05
C ALA A 581 -19.92 28.45 -9.63
N GLY A 582 -20.12 29.71 -10.02
CA GLY A 582 -21.35 30.17 -10.66
C GLY A 582 -22.61 30.16 -9.78
N THR A 583 -22.48 30.06 -8.44
CA THR A 583 -23.65 30.04 -7.55
C THR A 583 -24.25 31.44 -7.33
N GLY A 584 -23.44 32.49 -7.53
CA GLY A 584 -23.83 33.87 -7.25
C GLY A 584 -24.03 34.18 -5.75
N THR A 585 -23.58 33.28 -4.86
CA THR A 585 -23.64 33.42 -3.39
C THR A 585 -22.27 33.76 -2.81
N ALA A 586 -22.16 33.93 -1.48
CA ALA A 586 -20.86 34.07 -0.82
C ALA A 586 -20.05 32.75 -0.81
N ASN A 587 -20.70 31.62 -1.06
CA ASN A 587 -20.05 30.32 -1.25
C ASN A 587 -19.46 30.16 -2.67
N ASP A 588 -19.54 31.19 -3.53
CA ASP A 588 -19.03 31.12 -4.89
C ASP A 588 -17.50 31.20 -4.94
N GLY A 589 -16.87 30.25 -5.63
CA GLY A 589 -15.41 30.16 -5.73
C GLY A 589 -14.73 29.54 -4.49
N THR A 590 -15.49 29.00 -3.55
CA THR A 590 -14.94 28.29 -2.38
C THR A 590 -14.80 26.79 -2.68
N SER A 591 -13.94 26.13 -1.90
CA SER A 591 -13.82 24.67 -1.89
C SER A 591 -14.21 24.13 -0.53
N PHE A 592 -14.88 22.99 -0.51
CA PHE A 592 -15.32 22.32 0.72
C PHE A 592 -14.87 20.86 0.73
N THR A 593 -14.72 20.32 1.94
CA THR A 593 -14.24 18.96 2.21
C THR A 593 -15.35 18.12 2.82
N ILE A 594 -15.65 16.99 2.19
CA ILE A 594 -16.65 16.03 2.67
C ILE A 594 -16.16 15.36 3.96
N ALA A 595 -16.92 15.46 5.05
CA ALA A 595 -16.75 14.61 6.23
C ALA A 595 -17.52 13.29 6.09
N SER A 596 -18.72 13.33 5.52
CA SER A 596 -19.51 12.14 5.19
C SER A 596 -20.58 12.46 4.16
N VAL A 597 -21.08 11.44 3.46
CA VAL A 597 -22.24 11.54 2.56
C VAL A 597 -23.37 10.70 3.14
N SER A 598 -24.61 11.22 3.12
CA SER A 598 -25.81 10.52 3.55
C SER A 598 -26.04 9.22 2.77
N THR A 599 -26.76 8.25 3.35
CA THR A 599 -27.02 6.94 2.70
C THR A 599 -27.73 7.04 1.36
N ASP A 600 -28.56 8.06 1.18
CA ASP A 600 -29.25 8.37 -0.09
C ASP A 600 -28.35 9.10 -1.10
N GLY A 601 -27.09 9.41 -0.76
CA GLY A 601 -26.14 10.11 -1.62
C GLY A 601 -26.41 11.61 -1.79
N ARG A 602 -27.48 12.18 -1.20
CA ARG A 602 -27.91 13.55 -1.54
C ARG A 602 -27.25 14.65 -0.73
N THR A 603 -26.80 14.35 0.48
CA THR A 603 -26.30 15.34 1.43
C THR A 603 -24.86 15.04 1.81
N ALA A 604 -23.95 15.97 1.54
CA ALA A 604 -22.61 15.96 2.07
C ALA A 604 -22.57 16.77 3.37
N THR A 605 -22.16 16.14 4.46
CA THR A 605 -21.77 16.84 5.69
C THR A 605 -20.31 17.25 5.55
N LEU A 606 -19.98 18.49 5.86
CA LEU A 606 -18.63 19.06 5.72
C LEU A 606 -17.79 18.85 6.98
N ILE A 607 -16.48 19.07 6.87
CA ILE A 607 -15.60 19.09 8.05
C ILE A 607 -15.88 20.34 8.90
N PRO A 608 -15.69 20.31 10.24
CA PRO A 608 -16.03 21.43 11.12
C PRO A 608 -15.26 22.74 10.89
N THR A 609 -14.20 22.72 10.07
CA THR A 609 -13.41 23.92 9.73
C THR A 609 -13.96 24.65 8.51
N ASP A 610 -14.81 23.99 7.72
CA ASP A 610 -15.48 24.61 6.59
C ASP A 610 -16.72 25.34 7.10
N THR A 611 -16.88 26.59 6.65
CA THR A 611 -18.01 27.44 7.05
C THR A 611 -18.86 27.73 5.83
N ILE A 612 -20.16 27.47 5.92
CA ILE A 612 -21.14 27.79 4.90
C ILE A 612 -21.82 29.13 5.19
N ASP A 613 -22.09 29.90 4.14
CA ASP A 613 -23.08 31.00 4.18
C ASP A 613 -24.44 30.49 3.68
N ASP A 614 -25.45 30.44 4.56
CA ASP A 614 -26.80 30.00 4.23
C ASP A 614 -27.79 31.17 4.02
N THR A 615 -27.30 32.42 3.90
CA THR A 615 -28.16 33.60 3.68
C THR A 615 -29.03 33.48 2.42
N THR A 616 -28.55 32.75 1.41
CA THR A 616 -29.32 32.25 0.28
C THR A 616 -29.24 30.73 0.28
N PRO A 617 -30.12 30.04 1.03
CA PRO A 617 -29.90 28.65 1.41
C PRO A 617 -30.10 27.69 0.25
N THR A 618 -30.83 28.04 -0.81
CA THR A 618 -30.99 27.18 -1.98
C THR A 618 -30.77 27.98 -3.25
N VAL A 619 -29.91 27.47 -4.14
CA VAL A 619 -29.66 28.04 -5.46
C VAL A 619 -29.92 27.03 -6.57
N THR A 620 -30.44 27.51 -7.71
CA THR A 620 -30.73 26.70 -8.90
C THR A 620 -29.72 26.97 -10.04
N ALA A 621 -28.56 27.50 -9.68
CA ALA A 621 -27.46 27.81 -10.58
C ALA A 621 -26.14 27.56 -9.86
N GLY A 622 -25.12 27.19 -10.62
CA GLY A 622 -23.78 26.88 -10.11
C GLY A 622 -23.35 25.44 -10.40
N THR A 623 -22.05 25.26 -10.48
CA THR A 623 -21.37 23.99 -10.71
C THR A 623 -20.61 23.56 -9.47
N MET A 624 -20.54 22.26 -9.26
CA MET A 624 -19.76 21.65 -8.19
C MET A 624 -18.96 20.49 -8.74
N ASN A 625 -17.64 20.57 -8.64
CA ASN A 625 -16.71 19.72 -9.38
C ASN A 625 -15.58 19.21 -8.49
N ALA A 626 -15.21 17.95 -8.66
CA ALA A 626 -14.00 17.35 -8.09
C ALA A 626 -12.93 17.27 -9.18
N VAL A 627 -11.86 18.06 -9.05
CA VAL A 627 -10.90 18.38 -10.13
C VAL A 627 -10.05 17.18 -10.60
N ASN A 628 -10.09 16.05 -9.91
CA ASN A 628 -9.17 14.91 -10.09
C ASN A 628 -9.90 13.56 -9.90
N THR A 629 -9.21 12.45 -10.13
CA THR A 629 -9.70 11.08 -9.93
C THR A 629 -9.12 10.40 -8.68
N LEU A 630 -9.78 9.33 -8.23
CA LEU A 630 -9.31 8.45 -7.16
C LEU A 630 -8.16 7.56 -7.64
N GLY A 631 -7.33 7.15 -6.69
CA GLY A 631 -6.36 6.09 -6.91
C GLY A 631 -5.29 6.07 -5.83
N THR A 632 -4.68 4.91 -5.67
CA THR A 632 -3.53 4.67 -4.82
C THR A 632 -2.34 4.30 -5.70
N ILE A 633 -1.23 5.04 -5.53
CA ILE A 633 0.07 4.68 -6.11
C ILE A 633 0.94 4.15 -4.98
N SER A 634 1.45 2.93 -5.13
CA SER A 634 2.32 2.30 -4.14
C SER A 634 3.54 1.65 -4.78
N ALA A 635 4.60 1.54 -4.00
CA ALA A 635 5.74 0.67 -4.29
C ALA A 635 5.97 -0.20 -3.04
N GLU A 636 6.35 -1.46 -3.26
CA GLU A 636 6.61 -2.42 -2.20
C GLU A 636 8.06 -2.88 -2.27
N SER A 637 8.76 -2.81 -1.14
CA SER A 637 10.10 -3.36 -1.00
C SER A 637 10.04 -4.83 -0.58
N TYR A 638 11.04 -5.62 -0.96
CA TYR A 638 11.20 -6.96 -0.40
C TYR A 638 11.44 -6.94 1.12
N TYR A 639 11.90 -5.82 1.68
CA TYR A 639 12.27 -5.68 3.09
C TYR A 639 11.14 -5.03 3.91
N ASN A 640 10.57 -5.80 4.83
CA ASN A 640 9.50 -5.37 5.74
C ASN A 640 10.02 -4.88 7.10
N GLY A 641 11.32 -5.04 7.38
CA GLY A 641 11.96 -4.62 8.62
C GLY A 641 12.14 -3.10 8.75
N ASP A 642 13.05 -2.68 9.62
CA ASP A 642 13.46 -1.27 9.74
C ASP A 642 15.00 -1.11 9.79
N ASN A 643 15.48 0.13 9.81
CA ASN A 643 16.91 0.45 9.97
C ASN A 643 17.31 0.69 11.43
N ILE A 644 16.52 0.23 12.40
CA ILE A 644 16.79 0.41 13.82
C ILE A 644 17.77 -0.68 14.27
N SER A 645 18.98 -0.24 14.60
CA SER A 645 20.01 -1.09 15.20
C SER A 645 19.73 -1.39 16.67
N LEU A 646 19.89 -2.65 17.07
CA LEU A 646 19.77 -3.04 18.47
C LEU A 646 21.13 -2.94 19.18
N THR A 647 21.23 -2.13 20.23
CA THR A 647 22.44 -2.05 21.05
C THR A 647 22.47 -3.14 22.13
N HIS A 648 23.54 -3.92 22.16
CA HIS A 648 23.84 -4.85 23.25
C HIS A 648 24.91 -4.27 24.17
N ARG A 649 24.62 -4.23 25.48
CA ARG A 649 25.60 -3.83 26.50
C ARG A 649 26.32 -5.05 27.04
N ALA A 650 27.52 -5.30 26.52
CA ALA A 650 28.33 -6.47 26.88
C ALA A 650 29.00 -6.35 28.26
N SER A 651 29.31 -5.13 28.70
CA SER A 651 29.85 -4.85 30.04
C SER A 651 29.54 -3.41 30.46
N ASP A 652 30.10 -2.98 31.60
CA ASP A 652 29.95 -1.59 32.02
C ASP A 652 30.56 -0.57 31.05
N THR A 653 31.59 -0.96 30.29
CA THR A 653 32.38 -0.08 29.41
C THR A 653 32.28 -0.45 27.93
N ARG A 654 31.65 -1.58 27.59
CA ARG A 654 31.54 -2.06 26.22
C ARG A 654 30.10 -2.30 25.83
N ASN A 655 29.73 -1.74 24.69
CA ASN A 655 28.52 -2.03 23.95
C ASN A 655 28.90 -2.32 22.50
N PHE A 656 28.02 -2.99 21.78
CA PHE A 656 28.08 -3.11 20.33
C PHE A 656 26.65 -3.12 19.77
N GLU A 657 26.52 -2.92 18.47
CA GLU A 657 25.23 -2.85 17.80
C GLU A 657 25.05 -4.04 16.86
N PHE A 658 23.82 -4.54 16.76
CA PHE A 658 23.41 -5.48 15.73
C PHE A 658 22.92 -4.69 14.52
N ASN A 659 23.82 -4.49 13.55
CA ASN A 659 23.57 -3.66 12.36
C ASN A 659 23.34 -4.47 11.08
N THR A 660 23.39 -5.79 11.17
CA THR A 660 23.24 -6.67 10.00
C THR A 660 21.77 -7.01 9.80
N ASN A 661 21.11 -6.23 8.95
CA ASN A 661 19.70 -6.38 8.57
C ASN A 661 19.57 -6.89 7.13
N ALA A 662 18.39 -7.37 6.74
CA ALA A 662 18.18 -7.91 5.39
C ALA A 662 18.21 -6.84 4.27
N ILE A 663 18.12 -5.56 4.63
CA ILE A 663 18.33 -4.42 3.73
C ILE A 663 19.81 -4.14 3.42
N ASP A 664 20.76 -4.82 4.09
CA ASP A 664 22.19 -4.58 3.87
C ASP A 664 22.56 -4.66 2.37
N PRO A 665 23.40 -3.73 1.85
CA PRO A 665 23.77 -3.73 0.44
C PRO A 665 24.34 -5.06 -0.07
N ALA A 666 24.98 -5.85 0.79
CA ALA A 666 25.48 -7.16 0.42
C ALA A 666 24.36 -8.11 -0.03
N PHE A 667 23.27 -8.18 0.73
CA PHE A 667 22.13 -9.05 0.40
C PHE A 667 21.31 -8.48 -0.75
N GLU A 668 21.05 -7.16 -0.73
CA GLU A 668 20.23 -6.51 -1.73
C GLU A 668 20.80 -6.67 -3.15
N LYS A 669 22.11 -6.48 -3.34
CA LYS A 669 22.76 -6.68 -4.64
C LYS A 669 22.60 -8.10 -5.15
N ALA A 670 22.80 -9.10 -4.29
CA ALA A 670 22.65 -10.50 -4.66
C ALA A 670 21.21 -10.83 -5.05
N ILE A 671 20.24 -10.34 -4.25
CA ILE A 671 18.80 -10.50 -4.50
C ILE A 671 18.42 -9.85 -5.83
N ARG A 672 18.79 -8.58 -6.04
CA ARG A 672 18.53 -7.83 -7.28
C ARG A 672 19.14 -8.54 -8.48
N GLY A 673 20.38 -9.01 -8.38
CA GLY A 673 21.05 -9.80 -9.41
C GLY A 673 20.29 -11.07 -9.79
N MET A 674 19.77 -11.82 -8.82
CA MET A 674 18.98 -13.03 -9.08
C MET A 674 17.61 -12.70 -9.71
N MET A 675 16.95 -11.64 -9.23
CA MET A 675 15.67 -11.17 -9.78
C MET A 675 15.79 -10.69 -11.24
N LEU A 676 16.91 -10.05 -11.61
CA LEU A 676 17.19 -9.65 -13.00
C LEU A 676 17.26 -10.84 -13.96
N ILE A 677 17.73 -12.00 -13.49
CA ILE A 677 17.76 -13.25 -14.29
C ILE A 677 16.35 -13.86 -14.39
N LEU A 678 15.58 -13.80 -13.31
CA LEU A 678 14.25 -14.40 -13.22
C LEU A 678 13.20 -13.73 -14.11
N GLN A 679 13.31 -12.41 -14.36
CA GLN A 679 12.29 -11.66 -15.10
C GLN A 679 12.25 -12.04 -16.60
N GLY A 680 11.04 -11.99 -17.16
CA GLY A 680 10.72 -12.26 -18.56
C GLY A 680 10.77 -13.72 -19.00
N GLU A 681 9.72 -14.14 -19.70
CA GLU A 681 9.56 -15.48 -20.27
C GLU A 681 10.48 -15.68 -21.49
N PHE A 682 10.97 -16.91 -21.70
CA PHE A 682 11.80 -17.22 -22.87
C PHE A 682 11.08 -16.89 -24.19
N GLY A 683 11.80 -16.29 -25.14
CA GLY A 683 11.26 -15.89 -26.44
C GLY A 683 10.37 -14.64 -26.42
N SER A 684 10.02 -14.14 -25.23
CA SER A 684 9.35 -12.83 -25.06
C SER A 684 10.35 -11.68 -25.16
N GLU A 685 9.84 -10.45 -25.33
CA GLU A 685 10.70 -9.27 -25.43
C GLU A 685 11.64 -9.09 -24.23
N GLY A 686 11.14 -9.29 -23.02
CA GLY A 686 11.94 -9.19 -21.80
C GLY A 686 12.55 -10.53 -21.37
N GLY A 687 12.49 -11.56 -22.21
CA GLY A 687 13.13 -12.86 -22.01
C GLY A 687 14.65 -12.76 -21.94
N LEU A 688 15.29 -13.68 -21.19
CA LEU A 688 16.74 -13.67 -20.96
C LEU A 688 17.53 -13.90 -22.25
N ASP A 689 16.98 -14.70 -23.16
CA ASP A 689 17.53 -15.00 -24.49
C ASP A 689 17.69 -13.74 -25.36
N GLN A 690 16.77 -12.77 -25.20
CA GLN A 690 16.78 -11.49 -25.93
C GLN A 690 17.57 -10.38 -25.23
N ASN A 691 17.88 -10.54 -23.93
CA ASN A 691 18.50 -9.50 -23.09
C ASN A 691 19.72 -10.05 -22.32
N GLN A 692 20.67 -10.60 -23.08
CA GLN A 692 21.83 -11.33 -22.53
C GLN A 692 22.81 -10.45 -21.74
N ASN A 693 22.75 -9.12 -21.89
CA ASN A 693 23.52 -8.18 -21.05
C ASN A 693 23.20 -8.34 -19.55
N ARG A 694 21.96 -8.73 -19.21
CA ARG A 694 21.55 -8.98 -17.82
C ARG A 694 22.37 -10.04 -17.12
N ILE A 695 22.91 -11.01 -17.87
CA ILE A 695 23.79 -12.05 -17.33
C ILE A 695 25.05 -11.41 -16.75
N GLY A 696 25.69 -10.50 -17.50
CA GLY A 696 26.88 -9.78 -17.04
C GLY A 696 26.58 -8.81 -15.89
N GLU A 697 25.43 -8.14 -15.94
CA GLU A 697 24.97 -7.21 -14.89
C GLU A 697 24.67 -7.95 -13.57
N ALA A 698 23.99 -9.09 -13.63
CA ALA A 698 23.72 -9.94 -12.47
C ALA A 698 25.00 -10.54 -11.88
N LEU A 699 25.91 -11.03 -12.74
CA LEU A 699 27.23 -11.50 -12.30
C LEU A 699 28.01 -10.40 -11.59
N PHE A 700 27.98 -9.17 -12.11
CA PHE A 700 28.61 -8.03 -11.45
C PHE A 700 28.05 -7.81 -10.05
N LEU A 701 26.72 -7.77 -9.90
CA LEU A 701 26.06 -7.55 -8.62
C LEU A 701 26.36 -8.66 -7.61
N MET A 702 26.43 -9.91 -8.07
CA MET A 702 26.78 -11.05 -7.21
C MET A 702 28.26 -11.05 -6.82
N ASP A 703 29.15 -10.63 -7.73
CA ASP A 703 30.56 -10.41 -7.40
C ASP A 703 30.70 -9.35 -6.32
N ASP A 704 30.10 -8.17 -6.50
CA ASP A 704 30.18 -7.07 -5.55
C ASP A 704 29.44 -7.35 -4.22
N ALA A 705 28.43 -8.22 -4.25
CA ALA A 705 27.78 -8.76 -3.05
C ALA A 705 28.71 -9.70 -2.27
N LEU A 706 29.55 -10.49 -2.95
CA LEU A 706 30.46 -11.45 -2.30
C LEU A 706 31.77 -10.79 -1.83
N ASP A 707 32.42 -9.98 -2.69
CA ASP A 707 33.70 -9.31 -2.46
C ASP A 707 33.87 -8.04 -3.33
N ARG A 708 34.52 -7.00 -2.79
CA ARG A 708 34.74 -5.69 -3.42
C ARG A 708 35.93 -5.63 -4.40
N THR A 709 36.55 -6.76 -4.75
CA THR A 709 37.69 -6.76 -5.68
C THR A 709 37.31 -6.45 -7.13
N ASN A 710 36.02 -6.17 -7.41
CA ASN A 710 35.54 -5.79 -8.72
C ASN A 710 35.95 -4.34 -9.09
N SER A 711 36.84 -4.22 -10.07
CA SER A 711 37.32 -2.93 -10.60
C SER A 711 36.57 -2.47 -11.85
N THR A 712 35.59 -3.24 -12.30
CA THR A 712 34.72 -2.84 -13.41
C THR A 712 33.72 -1.78 -12.93
N PRO A 713 33.39 -0.78 -13.75
CA PRO A 713 32.33 0.18 -13.39
C PRO A 713 31.00 -0.56 -13.18
N PRO A 714 30.24 -0.25 -12.11
CA PRO A 714 28.96 -0.90 -11.91
C PRO A 714 27.96 -0.56 -13.02
N PRO A 715 27.06 -1.50 -13.38
CA PRO A 715 26.15 -1.34 -14.52
C PRO A 715 25.05 -0.30 -14.29
N PHE A 716 24.66 -0.04 -13.04
CA PHE A 716 23.48 0.76 -12.68
C PHE A 716 23.79 2.01 -11.84
N GLY A 717 25.01 2.54 -11.94
CA GLY A 717 25.46 3.68 -11.15
C GLY A 717 26.28 3.28 -9.93
N GLU A 718 26.37 4.13 -8.92
CA GLU A 718 27.20 3.85 -7.75
C GLU A 718 26.48 2.89 -6.79
N GLU A 719 27.11 1.75 -6.47
CA GLU A 719 26.61 0.77 -5.52
C GLU A 719 27.12 1.07 -4.10
N LEU A 720 26.30 0.81 -3.07
CA LEU A 720 26.69 1.05 -1.68
C LEU A 720 27.76 0.05 -1.18
N GLY A 721 28.63 0.53 -0.30
CA GLY A 721 29.79 -0.21 0.20
C GLY A 721 29.48 -1.20 1.33
N SER A 722 28.98 -2.38 0.99
CA SER A 722 28.92 -3.58 1.87
C SER A 722 28.95 -4.86 1.01
N ASN A 723 29.49 -5.94 1.56
CA ASN A 723 29.62 -7.27 0.95
C ASN A 723 29.60 -8.37 2.03
N ILE A 724 29.31 -9.61 1.64
CA ILE A 724 29.12 -10.73 2.55
C ILE A 724 30.42 -11.11 3.27
N GLU A 725 31.59 -11.02 2.63
CA GLU A 725 32.87 -11.30 3.29
C GLU A 725 33.14 -10.31 4.43
N GLU A 726 32.87 -9.02 4.22
CA GLU A 726 32.97 -7.98 5.26
C GLU A 726 32.00 -8.22 6.41
N LEU A 727 30.75 -8.62 6.11
CA LEU A 727 29.76 -8.98 7.13
C LEU A 727 30.22 -10.19 7.97
N GLU A 728 30.76 -11.24 7.36
CA GLU A 728 31.30 -12.40 8.08
C GLU A 728 32.47 -12.01 8.98
N ILE A 729 33.38 -11.15 8.51
CA ILE A 729 34.50 -10.64 9.30
C ILE A 729 33.99 -9.84 10.51
N GLU A 730 33.01 -8.97 10.29
CA GLU A 730 32.45 -8.14 11.35
C GLU A 730 31.72 -8.99 12.42
N LEU A 731 30.88 -9.92 11.98
CA LEU A 731 30.18 -10.85 12.88
C LEU A 731 31.16 -11.73 13.65
N GLY A 732 32.19 -12.26 12.98
CA GLY A 732 33.24 -13.05 13.61
C GLY A 732 34.02 -12.25 14.66
N PHE A 733 34.38 -11.00 14.37
CA PHE A 733 35.03 -10.12 15.34
C PHE A 733 34.14 -9.84 16.55
N ARG A 734 32.84 -9.56 16.34
CA ARG A 734 31.86 -9.34 17.42
C ARG A 734 31.70 -10.58 18.31
N ALA A 735 31.63 -11.77 17.72
CA ALA A 735 31.55 -13.04 18.43
C ALA A 735 32.80 -13.29 19.31
N VAL A 736 34.01 -13.10 18.75
CA VAL A 736 35.25 -13.26 19.52
C VAL A 736 35.33 -12.22 20.65
N LEU A 737 34.98 -10.97 20.36
CA LEU A 737 34.98 -9.89 21.35
C LEU A 737 34.04 -10.18 22.52
N LEU A 738 32.86 -10.72 22.24
CA LEU A 738 31.86 -11.05 23.25
C LEU A 738 32.31 -12.22 24.13
N ASN A 739 32.86 -13.27 23.52
CA ASN A 739 33.45 -14.40 24.23
C ASN A 739 34.64 -13.99 25.12
N ASP A 740 35.48 -13.07 24.66
CA ASP A 740 36.58 -12.50 25.45
C ASP A 740 36.05 -11.73 26.67
N ILE A 741 34.95 -10.98 26.51
CA ILE A 741 34.30 -10.26 27.60
C ILE A 741 33.69 -11.24 28.61
N GLU A 742 33.00 -12.28 28.15
CA GLU A 742 32.44 -13.33 29.01
C GLU A 742 33.52 -14.01 29.85
N THR A 743 34.62 -14.42 29.19
CA THR A 743 35.79 -15.02 29.85
C THR A 743 36.43 -14.07 30.86
N SER A 744 36.56 -12.78 30.51
CA SER A 744 37.11 -11.79 31.44
C SER A 744 36.19 -11.57 32.64
N ASN A 745 34.88 -11.54 32.43
CA ASN A 745 33.91 -11.40 33.51
C ASN A 745 33.94 -12.62 34.43
N ASP A 746 34.04 -13.84 33.90
CA ASP A 746 34.14 -15.07 34.69
C ASP A 746 35.39 -15.10 35.57
N GLN A 747 36.53 -14.64 35.04
CA GLN A 747 37.76 -14.51 35.83
C GLN A 747 37.60 -13.51 36.99
N ILE A 748 36.94 -12.38 36.74
CA ILE A 748 36.64 -11.38 37.78
C ILE A 748 35.65 -11.97 38.79
N ILE A 749 34.59 -12.64 38.35
CA ILE A 749 33.62 -13.31 39.22
C ILE A 749 34.34 -14.31 40.13
N ALA A 750 35.19 -15.20 39.60
CA ALA A 750 35.94 -16.16 40.40
C ALA A 750 36.87 -15.48 41.43
N TYR A 751 37.49 -14.36 41.06
CA TYR A 751 38.28 -13.55 42.00
C TYR A 751 37.41 -12.92 43.11
N LEU A 752 36.25 -12.37 42.75
CA LEU A 752 35.30 -11.78 43.68
C LEU A 752 34.72 -12.86 44.61
N GLU A 753 34.42 -14.06 44.12
CA GLU A 753 33.98 -15.22 44.90
C GLU A 753 35.03 -15.66 45.91
N SER A 754 36.29 -15.74 45.50
CA SER A 754 37.40 -16.01 46.41
C SER A 754 37.50 -14.93 47.50
N SER A 755 37.36 -13.66 47.12
CA SER A 755 37.38 -12.53 48.06
C SER A 755 36.19 -12.53 49.04
N ILE A 756 35.00 -12.93 48.58
CA ILE A 756 33.82 -13.14 49.42
C ILE A 756 34.10 -14.27 50.40
N SER A 757 34.59 -15.41 49.92
CA SER A 757 34.98 -16.57 50.73
C SER A 757 35.97 -16.20 51.83
N GLU A 758 37.03 -15.44 51.53
CA GLU A 758 38.01 -14.98 52.54
C GLU A 758 37.40 -14.07 53.62
N VAL A 759 36.41 -13.25 53.26
CA VAL A 759 35.76 -12.32 54.19
C VAL A 759 34.70 -13.04 55.03
N GLU A 760 33.94 -13.94 54.41
CA GLU A 760 32.78 -14.59 55.02
C GLU A 760 33.09 -15.91 55.71
N ASN A 761 34.00 -16.73 55.18
CA ASN A 761 34.19 -18.09 55.66
C ASN A 761 35.11 -18.14 56.88
N ILE A 762 34.83 -19.09 57.78
CA ILE A 762 35.70 -19.34 58.94
C ILE A 762 36.98 -20.08 58.55
N ASN A 763 38.03 -19.90 59.36
CA ASN A 763 39.11 -20.89 59.40
C ASN A 763 38.63 -22.05 60.27
N GLU A 764 38.20 -23.14 59.63
CA GLU A 764 37.59 -24.28 60.30
C GLU A 764 38.48 -24.85 61.42
N LEU A 765 39.79 -24.98 61.17
CA LEU A 765 40.73 -25.53 62.14
C LEU A 765 40.85 -24.68 63.40
N ASP A 766 41.03 -23.35 63.26
CA ASP A 766 41.11 -22.43 64.41
C ASP A 766 39.77 -22.35 65.15
N THR A 767 38.66 -22.34 64.40
CA THR A 767 37.32 -22.20 64.98
C THR A 767 36.92 -23.44 65.77
N ILE A 768 37.18 -24.65 65.24
CA ILE A 768 36.98 -25.91 65.96
C ILE A 768 37.88 -25.99 67.19
N ALA A 769 39.15 -25.57 67.09
CA ALA A 769 40.06 -25.56 68.22
C ALA A 769 39.54 -24.66 69.37
N ARG A 770 39.06 -23.45 69.05
CA ARG A 770 38.44 -22.52 70.02
C ARG A 770 37.11 -23.04 70.57
N LEU A 771 36.33 -23.73 69.76
CA LEU A 771 35.07 -24.35 70.18
C LEU A 771 35.33 -25.43 71.24
N LEU A 772 36.28 -26.32 70.98
CA LEU A 772 36.69 -27.39 71.90
C LEU A 772 37.30 -26.81 73.19
N ASP A 773 38.09 -25.75 73.10
CA ASP A 773 38.63 -25.06 74.28
C ASP A 773 37.51 -24.42 75.11
N SER A 774 36.57 -23.73 74.47
CA SER A 774 35.41 -23.13 75.14
C SER A 774 34.51 -24.18 75.80
N GLN A 775 34.34 -25.35 75.19
CA GLN A 775 33.64 -26.50 75.78
C GLN A 775 34.32 -26.98 77.06
N ARG A 776 35.64 -27.15 77.04
CA ARG A 776 36.44 -27.55 78.22
C ARG A 776 36.38 -26.50 79.33
N VAL A 777 36.49 -25.22 78.98
CA VAL A 777 36.39 -24.10 79.93
C VAL A 777 34.99 -24.03 80.55
N LEU A 778 33.93 -24.27 79.77
CA LEU A 778 32.56 -24.33 80.27
C LEU A 778 32.39 -25.48 81.26
N GLU A 779 32.89 -26.67 80.94
CA GLU A 779 32.85 -27.85 81.81
C GLU A 779 33.62 -27.62 83.12
N ALA A 780 34.83 -27.04 83.05
CA ALA A 780 35.62 -26.64 84.22
C ALA A 780 34.91 -25.56 85.07
N SER A 781 34.23 -24.62 84.42
CA SER A 781 33.44 -23.58 85.09
C SER A 781 32.22 -24.15 85.80
N PHE A 782 31.53 -25.14 85.21
CA PHE A 782 30.45 -25.88 85.86
C PHE A 782 30.93 -26.66 87.09
N GLN A 783 32.09 -27.34 86.99
CA GLN A 783 32.69 -28.04 88.13
C GLN A 783 33.07 -27.08 89.26
N THR A 784 33.63 -25.92 88.92
CA THR A 784 34.00 -24.88 89.89
C THR A 784 32.77 -24.24 90.53
N PHE A 785 31.73 -23.92 89.74
CA PHE A 785 30.46 -23.39 90.22
C PHE A 785 29.75 -24.39 91.15
N SER A 786 29.75 -25.67 90.80
CA SER A 786 29.22 -26.76 91.64
C SER A 786 29.95 -26.84 92.98
N ARG A 787 31.30 -26.78 92.99
CA ARG A 787 32.12 -26.74 94.22
C ARG A 787 31.86 -25.48 95.07
N VAL A 788 31.72 -24.31 94.45
CA VAL A 788 31.41 -23.05 95.17
C VAL A 788 29.99 -23.08 95.76
N ARG A 789 29.03 -23.73 95.09
CA ARG A 789 27.66 -23.91 95.61
C ARG A 789 27.58 -24.95 96.74
N GLN A 790 28.50 -25.92 96.77
CA GLN A 790 28.68 -26.89 97.86
C GLN A 790 29.31 -26.28 99.12
N LEU A 791 30.04 -25.15 99.01
CA LEU A 791 30.56 -24.34 100.13
C LEU A 791 29.46 -23.53 100.85
N SER A 792 28.26 -24.06 100.97
CA SER A 792 27.25 -23.52 101.88
C SER A 792 27.66 -23.80 103.32
N LEU A 793 27.42 -22.86 104.25
CA LEU A 793 27.76 -22.99 105.67
C LEU A 793 27.17 -24.25 106.33
N THR A 794 26.12 -24.83 105.73
CA THR A 794 25.49 -26.11 106.12
C THR A 794 26.32 -27.37 105.83
N SER A 795 27.41 -27.27 105.07
CA SER A 795 28.32 -28.38 104.77
C SER A 795 29.67 -28.27 105.51
N PHE A 796 29.92 -27.17 106.23
CA PHE A 796 31.16 -26.93 106.99
C PHE A 796 30.98 -27.13 108.50
N LEU A 797 29.73 -27.12 108.98
CA LEU A 797 29.34 -27.66 110.29
C LEU A 797 29.01 -29.13 110.14
#